data_AF-I6B4B5-F1
#
_entry.id   AF-I6B4B5-F1
#
_cell.length_a   1.000
_cell.length_b   1.000
_cell.length_c   1.000
_cell.angle_alpha   90.00
_cell.angle_beta   90.00
_cell.angle_gamma   90.00
#
_symmetry.space_group_name_H-M   'P 1'
#
loop_
_entity.id
_entity.type
_entity.pdbx_description
1 polymer ?
#
loop_
_entity_poly.entity_id
_entity_poly.type
_entity_poly.pdbx_seq_one_letter_code
_entity_poly.pdbx_strand_id
1 'polypeptide(L)'
;MLSNLSPVATVRSVLSVAALALASASATAAVPEPLMPGAPGYKTGSDGRLMLDGVEFMVVHYNDTWNVVTQQRLRRFPGFPRRDPASGDWEGQGWLPVAATQARLNLTQRIRHVDDKSIAVTWEASADAVSQGGEGVPTRELSLQITLPVVEFAGRTIRVDGGTARTLPTRFSKEELFRAPEKSHVVEIQTSGGIIRVEGTFSLLARDGRKRPDGENYTLRLRFAPQAQNLTRSSLSLLICHQPDPSRVPVQVTAGPDWAPWEHELEIVPGSVFDFSFLSAKGGQAGSRGYIRATPEGHFEFEGHPGERVRFWGVNLCGTANYLETSEADRLAERLSRSGYNSVRLHHFDALLIKEGGKSYEIDPAKLAQLDYLFSALKKRGIYINIDLYSERGFRDDEWASFGLKPSSKYVFKGLIPVSDAAFDAWARYAKNLLTHKNPHTGLTWGEDPALIGICPVNEDSPYARVNYAELSPLWRKAFDDWRGLGENAAQIPAGETAAQRARAYNRFVIEHSIRADQRMAGWLRSLGVRAPLTGSNHRNAQGLAFARRLYDYVDNHQYWDHPTFPNGGWRLPQAHTQYSAISGAGTLADVPPMRRPYGPAGGAAFTPRAIMPTRVFGRPFAVTEFNYCRPNQYRAEGAVLMPAYASLQDWDAIYNFQYASSRETALEGGADSRFSIACDPVNLLADRLGALLFLRGDISPAQGAVSYEVTAEDAFSDAGKLFPNPFTFQGLITRIGSHVAGTPDGVPDGVVPHAKAALPSHEQRHFTSDTGQIDMRTDAGTLRVVTPRSELYALPAGAVLEGRFASVKTEGAPGVIAIASLDTDSPRPLSESRRLLVLHLTDALPTGMTFSDSSRRRVEAWGC
;
A
#
# COMPACT_ATOMS: atom_id res chain seq x y z
N MET A 1 9.40 -39.88 60.29
CA MET A 1 10.70 -39.84 61.00
C MET A 1 11.75 -39.54 59.96
N LEU A 2 12.41 -38.38 60.14
CA LEU A 2 13.83 -38.08 59.84
C LEU A 2 14.33 -38.36 58.40
N SER A 3 15.07 -37.52 57.69
CA SER A 3 15.56 -36.14 57.82
C SER A 3 16.63 -35.98 56.73
N ASN A 4 16.59 -34.87 55.97
CA ASN A 4 17.73 -34.03 55.54
C ASN A 4 18.93 -34.69 54.79
N LEU A 5 19.41 -34.14 53.68
CA LEU A 5 20.07 -32.83 53.61
C LEU A 5 20.03 -32.21 52.19
N SER A 6 19.70 -30.92 52.14
CA SER A 6 20.18 -29.88 51.20
C SER A 6 21.20 -28.98 51.97
N PRO A 7 21.95 -27.98 51.42
CA PRO A 7 21.67 -27.15 50.22
C PRO A 7 22.91 -26.63 49.42
N VAL A 8 22.62 -25.66 48.53
CA VAL A 8 23.47 -24.64 47.84
C VAL A 8 23.98 -25.03 46.43
N ALA A 9 23.91 -24.24 45.36
CA ALA A 9 23.03 -23.19 44.80
C ALA A 9 23.82 -22.54 43.66
N THR A 10 23.34 -22.54 42.41
CA THR A 10 23.62 -21.43 41.48
C THR A 10 22.48 -21.27 40.48
N VAL A 11 22.00 -20.04 40.42
CA VAL A 11 20.90 -19.47 39.64
C VAL A 11 21.07 -19.69 38.13
N ARG A 12 20.02 -20.17 37.44
CA ARG A 12 19.74 -19.83 36.05
C ARG A 12 18.25 -19.55 35.86
N SER A 13 17.99 -18.33 35.43
CA SER A 13 16.71 -17.69 35.20
C SER A 13 15.97 -18.27 33.99
N VAL A 14 14.66 -18.34 34.16
CA VAL A 14 13.62 -18.54 33.15
C VAL A 14 13.57 -17.28 32.28
N LEU A 15 13.73 -17.43 30.96
CA LEU A 15 13.47 -16.39 29.97
C LEU A 15 12.46 -16.91 28.94
N SER A 16 11.28 -16.30 29.05
CA SER A 16 10.11 -16.19 28.19
C SER A 16 10.31 -16.53 26.71
N VAL A 17 9.47 -17.46 26.23
CA VAL A 17 9.25 -17.77 24.81
C VAL A 17 8.21 -16.79 24.27
N ALA A 18 8.68 -15.69 23.69
CA ALA A 18 7.89 -14.73 22.92
C ALA A 18 8.76 -14.17 21.79
N ALA A 19 8.54 -14.66 20.56
CA ALA A 19 8.86 -14.02 19.26
C ALA A 19 8.87 -15.09 18.15
N LEU A 20 7.73 -15.29 17.48
CA LEU A 20 7.72 -15.91 16.14
C LEU A 20 6.88 -15.04 15.19
N ALA A 21 7.47 -13.90 14.82
CA ALA A 21 7.07 -13.14 13.65
C ALA A 21 7.79 -13.75 12.43
N LEU A 22 7.13 -14.68 11.74
CA LEU A 22 7.59 -15.21 10.45
C LEU A 22 7.37 -14.15 9.36
N ALA A 23 8.31 -13.23 9.27
CA ALA A 23 8.59 -12.51 8.03
C ALA A 23 9.11 -13.52 7.00
N SER A 24 8.56 -13.50 5.79
CA SER A 24 9.12 -14.19 4.62
C SER A 24 10.54 -13.68 4.36
N ALA A 25 11.52 -14.36 4.95
CA ALA A 25 12.92 -14.22 4.59
C ALA A 25 13.12 -14.92 3.25
N SER A 26 12.97 -14.17 2.15
CA SER A 26 13.78 -14.49 0.97
C SER A 26 15.23 -14.28 1.40
N ALA A 27 15.93 -15.38 1.68
CA ALA A 27 17.37 -15.39 1.85
C ALA A 27 18.03 -15.02 0.51
N THR A 28 18.13 -13.72 0.25
CA THR A 28 19.26 -13.16 -0.48
C THR A 28 19.87 -12.08 0.42
N ALA A 29 20.87 -12.53 1.17
CA ALA A 29 21.84 -11.78 1.97
C ALA A 29 21.26 -10.82 3.03
N ALA A 30 21.35 -11.24 4.29
CA ALA A 30 21.73 -10.28 5.32
C ALA A 30 23.02 -9.57 4.87
N VAL A 31 22.99 -8.25 4.70
CA VAL A 31 24.14 -7.42 5.08
C VAL A 31 23.60 -6.09 5.60
N PRO A 32 23.64 -5.88 6.91
CA PRO A 32 24.69 -5.05 7.48
C PRO A 32 25.58 -5.97 8.31
N GLU A 33 26.89 -6.07 8.05
CA GLU A 33 27.90 -5.06 8.40
C GLU A 33 29.27 -5.43 7.75
N PRO A 34 30.21 -4.47 7.60
CA PRO A 34 30.91 -3.91 8.77
C PRO A 34 30.37 -2.54 9.15
N LEU A 35 29.89 -2.37 10.38
CA LEU A 35 30.06 -1.12 11.10
C LEU A 35 31.53 -0.71 10.90
N MET A 36 31.77 0.50 10.42
CA MET A 36 33.10 1.09 10.54
C MET A 36 33.35 1.26 12.04
N PRO A 37 34.26 0.50 12.68
CA PRO A 37 34.52 0.68 14.11
C PRO A 37 35.29 1.99 14.25
N GLY A 38 34.61 3.08 14.62
CA GLY A 38 35.23 4.40 14.79
C GLY A 38 34.27 5.58 14.71
N ALA A 39 33.28 5.58 13.81
CA ALA A 39 32.37 6.72 13.61
C ALA A 39 30.90 6.33 13.89
N PRO A 40 30.36 6.59 15.09
CA PRO A 40 28.96 6.30 15.42
C PRO A 40 27.97 6.89 14.41
N GLY A 41 27.04 6.07 13.92
CA GLY A 41 25.96 6.49 13.01
C GLY A 41 26.25 6.35 11.51
N TYR A 42 27.50 6.13 11.11
CA TYR A 42 27.87 5.86 9.72
C TYR A 42 27.81 4.37 9.40
N LYS A 43 26.98 3.99 8.43
CA LYS A 43 26.82 2.60 7.99
C LYS A 43 27.20 2.47 6.53
N THR A 44 27.92 1.42 6.17
CA THR A 44 28.23 1.10 4.77
C THR A 44 27.58 -0.22 4.35
N GLY A 45 26.95 -0.22 3.18
CA GLY A 45 26.43 -1.42 2.56
C GLY A 45 27.54 -2.29 1.98
N SER A 46 27.24 -3.55 1.71
CA SER A 46 28.18 -4.48 1.06
C SER A 46 28.58 -4.08 -0.37
N ASP A 47 27.91 -3.08 -0.95
CA ASP A 47 28.15 -2.45 -2.25
C ASP A 47 28.81 -1.06 -2.14
N GLY A 48 29.19 -0.64 -0.93
CA GLY A 48 29.84 0.64 -0.65
C GLY A 48 28.91 1.85 -0.54
N ARG A 49 27.58 1.65 -0.60
CA ARG A 49 26.65 2.75 -0.30
C ARG A 49 26.83 3.19 1.15
N LEU A 50 26.82 4.50 1.38
CA LEU A 50 26.89 5.06 2.73
C LEU A 50 25.48 5.44 3.18
N MET A 51 25.16 5.14 4.44
CA MET A 51 23.92 5.51 5.11
C MET A 51 24.28 6.28 6.38
N LEU A 52 23.68 7.46 6.54
CA LEU A 52 23.84 8.31 7.71
C LEU A 52 22.49 8.94 8.05
N ASP A 53 22.01 8.73 9.27
CA ASP A 53 20.76 9.28 9.78
C ASP A 53 19.55 9.16 8.82
N GLY A 54 19.36 7.98 8.24
CA GLY A 54 18.28 7.68 7.29
C GLY A 54 18.50 8.21 5.87
N VAL A 55 19.62 8.88 5.60
CA VAL A 55 19.99 9.43 4.29
C VAL A 55 20.99 8.51 3.58
N GLU A 56 20.65 8.11 2.36
CA GLU A 56 21.49 7.27 1.50
C GLU A 56 22.37 8.12 0.57
N PHE A 57 23.64 7.73 0.46
CA PHE A 57 24.63 8.23 -0.49
C PHE A 57 25.05 7.09 -1.42
N MET A 58 24.85 7.28 -2.73
CA MET A 58 25.24 6.29 -3.73
C MET A 58 25.77 6.92 -5.01
N VAL A 59 26.74 6.27 -5.64
CA VAL A 59 27.21 6.66 -6.98
C VAL A 59 26.14 6.32 -8.02
N VAL A 60 25.87 7.27 -8.91
CA VAL A 60 24.93 7.12 -10.02
C VAL A 60 25.62 7.56 -11.31
N HIS A 61 25.55 6.72 -12.33
CA HIS A 61 26.03 6.99 -13.67
C HIS A 61 24.85 7.00 -14.65
N TYR A 62 24.75 8.07 -15.42
CA TYR A 62 23.88 8.18 -16.58
C TYR A 62 24.75 8.13 -17.83
N ASN A 63 24.44 7.21 -18.75
CA ASN A 63 25.07 7.21 -20.06
C ASN A 63 24.53 8.37 -20.94
N ASP A 64 25.10 8.53 -22.13
CA ASP A 64 24.73 9.52 -23.14
C ASP A 64 23.23 9.57 -23.51
N THR A 65 22.54 8.44 -23.36
CA THR A 65 21.10 8.26 -23.61
C THR A 65 20.22 8.36 -22.35
N TRP A 66 20.78 8.84 -21.23
CA TRP A 66 20.11 8.96 -19.93
C TRP A 66 19.67 7.63 -19.28
N ASN A 67 20.17 6.49 -19.76
CA ASN A 67 20.02 5.23 -19.03
C ASN A 67 20.90 5.25 -17.77
N VAL A 68 20.35 4.76 -16.67
CA VAL A 68 20.96 4.86 -15.34
C VAL A 68 21.52 3.52 -14.86
N VAL A 69 22.70 3.55 -14.26
CA VAL A 69 23.21 2.50 -13.38
C VAL A 69 23.57 3.11 -12.03
N THR A 70 23.14 2.46 -10.95
CA THR A 70 23.44 2.89 -9.57
C THR A 70 24.46 1.96 -8.94
N GLN A 71 25.10 2.43 -7.87
CA GLN A 71 26.08 1.66 -7.08
C GLN A 71 25.54 0.31 -6.57
N GLN A 72 24.21 0.12 -6.48
CA GLN A 72 23.59 -1.17 -6.16
C GLN A 72 23.95 -2.29 -7.15
N ARG A 73 24.38 -1.95 -8.37
CA ARG A 73 24.81 -2.90 -9.40
C ARG A 73 26.32 -3.15 -9.38
N LEU A 74 27.06 -2.63 -8.40
CA LEU A 74 28.52 -2.75 -8.32
C LEU A 74 28.96 -4.22 -8.27
N ARG A 75 29.81 -4.61 -9.21
CA ARG A 75 30.51 -5.90 -9.22
C ARG A 75 31.83 -5.72 -8.49
N ARG A 76 31.88 -6.28 -7.29
CA ARG A 76 32.98 -6.10 -6.34
C ARG A 76 34.19 -6.93 -6.75
N PHE A 77 35.38 -6.38 -6.56
CA PHE A 77 36.59 -7.19 -6.56
C PHE A 77 36.72 -7.95 -5.24
N PRO A 78 37.45 -9.08 -5.23
CA PRO A 78 37.68 -9.86 -4.01
C PRO A 78 38.23 -8.98 -2.87
N GLY A 79 37.68 -9.14 -1.66
CA GLY A 79 38.12 -8.42 -0.47
C GLY A 79 37.44 -7.06 -0.22
N PHE A 80 36.36 -6.71 -0.94
CA PHE A 80 35.59 -5.49 -0.70
C PHE A 80 34.69 -5.56 0.57
N PRO A 81 34.71 -4.57 1.48
CA PRO A 81 35.73 -3.55 1.65
C PRO A 81 36.94 -4.11 2.42
N ARG A 82 38.16 -3.71 2.02
CA ARG A 82 39.40 -4.09 2.69
C ARG A 82 39.81 -2.99 3.65
N ARG A 83 40.19 -3.36 4.87
CA ARG A 83 40.86 -2.45 5.78
C ARG A 83 42.36 -2.45 5.49
N ASP A 84 42.92 -1.28 5.22
CA ASP A 84 44.37 -1.10 5.12
C ASP A 84 44.99 -1.29 6.51
N PRO A 85 45.91 -2.24 6.69
CA PRO A 85 46.49 -2.53 8.01
C PRO A 85 47.46 -1.44 8.49
N ALA A 86 47.99 -0.60 7.61
CA ALA A 86 48.93 0.47 7.93
C ALA A 86 48.21 1.78 8.28
N SER A 87 47.24 2.21 7.46
CA SER A 87 46.48 3.45 7.73
C SER A 87 45.21 3.24 8.55
N GLY A 88 44.67 2.03 8.56
CA GLY A 88 43.36 1.72 9.15
C GLY A 88 42.17 2.16 8.29
N ASP A 89 42.42 2.75 7.11
CA ASP A 89 41.41 3.21 6.16
C ASP A 89 40.72 2.02 5.49
N TRP A 90 39.51 2.26 5.01
CA TRP A 90 38.75 1.26 4.28
C TRP A 90 38.79 1.57 2.79
N GLU A 91 39.17 0.58 2.00
CA GLU A 91 39.16 0.68 0.54
C GLU A 91 38.26 -0.40 -0.07
N GLY A 92 37.40 0.02 -0.97
CA GLY A 92 36.56 -0.85 -1.77
C GLY A 92 36.77 -0.60 -3.25
N GLN A 93 37.04 -1.65 -4.02
CA GLN A 93 37.13 -1.58 -5.48
C GLN A 93 36.10 -2.49 -6.17
N GLY A 94 35.56 -2.03 -7.30
CA GLY A 94 34.68 -2.82 -8.16
C GLY A 94 34.42 -2.12 -9.48
N TRP A 95 33.44 -2.60 -10.23
CA TRP A 95 33.02 -1.97 -11.48
C TRP A 95 31.50 -1.98 -11.67
N LEU A 96 30.99 -0.94 -12.33
CA LEU A 96 29.59 -0.79 -12.71
C LEU A 96 29.39 -1.16 -14.18
N PRO A 97 28.39 -1.99 -14.53
CA PRO A 97 28.02 -2.22 -15.91
C PRO A 97 27.35 -0.97 -16.48
N VAL A 98 27.91 -0.41 -17.56
CA VAL A 98 27.34 0.79 -18.18
C VAL A 98 26.08 0.38 -18.94
N ALA A 99 24.96 1.01 -18.60
CA ALA A 99 23.65 0.63 -19.13
C ALA A 99 23.62 0.61 -20.67
N ALA A 100 23.05 -0.46 -21.23
CA ALA A 100 22.92 -0.69 -22.68
C ALA A 100 24.25 -0.73 -23.47
N THR A 101 25.40 -0.95 -22.82
CA THR A 101 26.70 -1.10 -23.49
C THR A 101 27.52 -2.26 -22.89
N GLN A 102 28.64 -2.62 -23.51
CA GLN A 102 29.63 -3.54 -22.93
C GLN A 102 30.66 -2.82 -22.03
N ALA A 103 30.56 -1.49 -21.89
CA ALA A 103 31.53 -0.71 -21.14
C ALA A 103 31.42 -0.95 -19.63
N ARG A 104 32.56 -0.78 -18.93
CA ARG A 104 32.66 -0.92 -17.48
C ARG A 104 33.27 0.35 -16.89
N LEU A 105 32.64 0.84 -15.84
CA LEU A 105 33.17 1.94 -15.04
C LEU A 105 33.75 1.37 -13.76
N ASN A 106 35.07 1.32 -13.65
CA ASN A 106 35.75 0.96 -12.40
C ASN A 106 35.48 2.04 -11.36
N LEU A 107 35.23 1.63 -10.12
CA LEU A 107 34.98 2.50 -8.98
C LEU A 107 35.81 2.04 -7.80
N THR A 108 36.67 2.93 -7.32
CA THR A 108 37.40 2.80 -6.06
C THR A 108 36.82 3.78 -5.05
N GLN A 109 36.49 3.30 -3.86
CA GLN A 109 36.01 4.09 -2.73
C GLN A 109 36.99 3.93 -1.58
N ARG A 110 37.51 5.03 -1.05
CA ARG A 110 38.34 5.07 0.15
C ARG A 110 37.62 5.85 1.24
N ILE A 111 37.53 5.28 2.43
CA ILE A 111 36.91 5.91 3.60
C ILE A 111 37.92 5.94 4.73
N ARG A 112 38.21 7.16 5.21
CA ARG A 112 39.06 7.44 6.34
C ARG A 112 38.23 7.98 7.50
N HIS A 113 38.42 7.41 8.68
CA HIS A 113 37.88 7.97 9.91
C HIS A 113 38.63 9.25 10.28
N VAL A 114 37.90 10.35 10.54
CA VAL A 114 38.50 11.63 10.95
C VAL A 114 38.33 11.82 12.45
N ASP A 115 37.09 11.73 12.93
CA ASP A 115 36.68 11.79 14.33
C ASP A 115 35.29 11.17 14.52
N ASP A 116 34.80 11.11 15.76
CA ASP A 116 33.51 10.50 16.13
C ASP A 116 32.30 11.07 15.35
N LYS A 117 32.44 12.24 14.73
CA LYS A 117 31.39 12.93 13.99
C LYS A 117 31.67 13.03 12.50
N SER A 118 32.82 12.55 12.01
CA SER A 118 33.29 12.91 10.67
C SER A 118 34.04 11.77 9.99
N ILE A 119 33.74 11.57 8.70
CA ILE A 119 34.51 10.72 7.81
C ILE A 119 34.95 11.49 6.56
N ALA A 120 36.11 11.15 6.03
CA ALA A 120 36.55 11.59 4.71
C ALA A 120 36.37 10.43 3.72
N VAL A 121 35.70 10.70 2.60
CA VAL A 121 35.43 9.70 1.56
C VAL A 121 35.94 10.20 0.22
N THR A 122 36.71 9.38 -0.48
CA THR A 122 37.16 9.64 -1.85
C THR A 122 36.64 8.54 -2.76
N TRP A 123 35.97 8.93 -3.84
CA TRP A 123 35.62 8.06 -4.95
C TRP A 123 36.48 8.39 -6.16
N GLU A 124 37.04 7.37 -6.79
CA GLU A 124 37.76 7.44 -8.06
C GLU A 124 37.04 6.53 -9.05
N ALA A 125 36.61 7.10 -10.17
CA ALA A 125 36.00 6.37 -11.25
C ALA A 125 36.93 6.37 -12.47
N SER A 126 37.09 5.23 -13.14
CA SER A 126 37.89 5.15 -14.36
C SER A 126 37.30 4.19 -15.38
N ALA A 127 37.56 4.43 -16.66
CA ALA A 127 37.27 3.46 -17.70
C ALA A 127 38.09 2.18 -17.47
N ASP A 128 37.48 1.02 -17.71
CA ASP A 128 38.23 -0.23 -17.83
C ASP A 128 39.03 -0.20 -19.14
N ALA A 129 40.34 -0.47 -19.06
CA ALA A 129 41.27 -0.39 -20.18
C ALA A 129 40.92 -1.37 -21.32
N VAL A 130 40.08 -2.38 -21.04
CA VAL A 130 39.66 -3.40 -22.01
C VAL A 130 38.36 -3.02 -22.73
N SER A 131 37.56 -2.08 -22.21
CA SER A 131 36.30 -1.72 -22.85
C SER A 131 36.48 -0.60 -23.89
N GLN A 132 36.24 -0.94 -25.16
CA GLN A 132 36.19 -0.04 -26.34
C GLN A 132 37.53 0.45 -26.91
N GLY A 133 38.59 -0.36 -26.93
CA GLY A 133 39.81 -0.03 -27.68
C GLY A 133 40.53 1.26 -27.23
N GLY A 134 40.28 1.72 -25.99
CA GLY A 134 40.83 2.96 -25.44
C GLY A 134 39.87 4.16 -25.47
N GLU A 135 38.67 4.03 -26.03
CA GLU A 135 37.64 5.07 -26.00
C GLU A 135 36.93 5.06 -24.62
N GLY A 136 36.89 6.20 -23.92
CA GLY A 136 36.35 6.30 -22.55
C GLY A 136 34.88 5.88 -22.42
N VAL A 137 34.36 5.80 -21.19
CA VAL A 137 32.99 5.36 -20.91
C VAL A 137 31.96 6.41 -21.34
N PRO A 138 30.98 6.09 -22.22
CA PRO A 138 29.90 7.01 -22.59
C PRO A 138 29.13 7.49 -21.36
N THR A 139 29.17 8.79 -21.09
CA THR A 139 28.71 9.39 -19.84
C THR A 139 28.03 10.74 -20.09
N ARG A 140 26.78 10.85 -19.66
CA ARG A 140 26.06 12.12 -19.57
C ARG A 140 26.24 12.78 -18.21
N GLU A 141 26.24 11.98 -17.15
CA GLU A 141 26.42 12.44 -15.78
C GLU A 141 27.02 11.33 -14.91
N LEU A 142 28.05 11.65 -14.14
CA LEU A 142 28.51 10.83 -13.01
C LEU A 142 28.40 11.66 -11.74
N SER A 143 27.63 11.19 -10.75
CA SER A 143 27.40 11.92 -9.50
C SER A 143 27.31 10.99 -8.31
N LEU A 144 27.63 11.53 -7.13
CA LEU A 144 27.16 10.97 -5.87
C LEU A 144 25.76 11.55 -5.62
N GLN A 145 24.76 10.68 -5.63
CA GLN A 145 23.38 11.04 -5.33
C GLN A 145 23.11 10.82 -3.84
N ILE A 146 22.61 11.86 -3.19
CA ILE A 146 22.01 11.82 -1.86
C ILE A 146 20.50 11.75 -2.05
N THR A 147 19.87 10.71 -1.53
CA THR A 147 18.41 10.49 -1.67
C THR A 147 17.69 10.93 -0.38
N LEU A 148 16.76 11.87 -0.51
CA LEU A 148 16.00 12.46 0.60
C LEU A 148 14.50 12.13 0.46
N PRO A 149 13.98 11.10 1.16
CA PRO A 149 12.58 10.70 1.05
C PRO A 149 11.59 11.86 1.34
N VAL A 150 10.59 12.05 0.48
CA VAL A 150 9.61 13.15 0.62
C VAL A 150 8.88 13.09 1.95
N VAL A 151 8.47 11.89 2.37
CA VAL A 151 7.81 11.64 3.67
C VAL A 151 8.58 12.22 4.86
N GLU A 152 9.90 12.18 4.81
CA GLU A 152 10.76 12.67 5.88
C GLU A 152 11.15 14.14 5.66
N PHE A 153 11.52 14.50 4.42
CA PHE A 153 12.19 15.77 4.12
C PHE A 153 11.27 16.88 3.58
N ALA A 154 10.00 16.60 3.25
CA ALA A 154 9.05 17.63 2.82
C ALA A 154 8.87 18.71 3.90
N GLY A 155 9.11 19.97 3.51
CA GLY A 155 9.07 21.13 4.40
C GLY A 155 10.37 21.37 5.18
N ARG A 156 11.37 20.48 5.09
CA ARG A 156 12.69 20.69 5.69
C ARG A 156 13.58 21.55 4.82
N THR A 157 14.66 22.06 5.38
CA THR A 157 15.57 22.97 4.69
C THR A 157 16.90 22.33 4.32
N ILE A 158 17.47 22.82 3.24
CA ILE A 158 18.87 22.58 2.86
C ILE A 158 19.57 23.94 2.80
N ARG A 159 20.78 24.04 3.34
CA ARG A 159 21.66 25.21 3.16
C ARG A 159 22.86 24.85 2.31
N VAL A 160 23.32 25.80 1.52
CA VAL A 160 24.53 25.69 0.69
C VAL A 160 25.37 26.92 0.94
N ASP A 161 26.64 26.73 1.28
CA ASP A 161 27.66 27.76 1.53
C ASP A 161 27.24 28.82 2.57
N GLY A 162 26.53 28.41 3.63
CA GLY A 162 26.01 29.31 4.67
C GLY A 162 24.92 30.29 4.18
N GLY A 163 24.43 30.12 2.96
CA GLY A 163 23.38 30.96 2.38
C GLY A 163 21.99 30.70 2.97
N THR A 164 20.99 31.41 2.43
CA THR A 164 19.59 31.27 2.85
C THR A 164 19.11 29.81 2.78
N ALA A 165 18.47 29.36 3.86
CA ALA A 165 17.84 28.05 3.94
C ALA A 165 16.82 27.86 2.81
N ARG A 166 16.97 26.80 2.03
CA ARG A 166 16.07 26.44 0.92
C ARG A 166 15.11 25.37 1.41
N THR A 167 13.84 25.71 1.55
CA THR A 167 12.81 24.75 1.96
C THR A 167 12.48 23.79 0.82
N LEU A 168 12.59 22.49 1.09
CA LEU A 168 12.14 21.42 0.22
C LEU A 168 10.61 21.47 0.12
N PRO A 169 10.05 21.56 -1.10
CA PRO A 169 8.66 21.94 -1.26
C PRO A 169 7.74 20.81 -0.78
N THR A 170 6.75 21.10 0.05
CA THR A 170 5.80 20.06 0.50
C THR A 170 4.95 19.49 -0.63
N ARG A 171 4.81 20.24 -1.73
CA ARG A 171 4.10 19.84 -2.96
C ARG A 171 5.01 19.92 -4.17
N PHE A 172 4.83 19.02 -5.14
CA PHE A 172 5.58 19.08 -6.39
C PHE A 172 5.15 20.30 -7.21
N SER A 173 6.11 21.01 -7.81
CA SER A 173 5.85 22.10 -8.75
C SER A 173 6.77 22.07 -9.97
N LYS A 174 8.06 21.79 -9.75
CA LYS A 174 9.08 21.68 -10.78
C LYS A 174 10.14 20.66 -10.39
N GLU A 175 10.79 20.05 -11.39
CA GLU A 175 11.84 19.05 -11.14
C GLU A 175 13.13 19.66 -10.63
N GLU A 176 13.61 20.76 -11.21
CA GLU A 176 14.84 21.39 -10.75
C GLU A 176 14.53 22.39 -9.65
N LEU A 177 15.04 22.10 -8.45
CA LEU A 177 14.88 22.99 -7.30
C LEU A 177 15.93 24.10 -7.35
N PHE A 178 17.20 23.72 -7.47
CA PHE A 178 18.33 24.63 -7.62
C PHE A 178 19.59 23.89 -8.10
N ARG A 179 20.57 24.67 -8.56
CA ARG A 179 21.91 24.20 -8.95
C ARG A 179 22.99 25.12 -8.40
N ALA A 180 24.20 24.60 -8.24
CA ALA A 180 25.40 25.37 -7.90
C ALA A 180 26.57 24.95 -8.82
N PRO A 181 27.43 25.92 -9.22
CA PRO A 181 28.56 25.65 -10.12
C PRO A 181 29.64 24.80 -9.46
N GLU A 182 30.63 24.33 -10.22
CA GLU A 182 31.75 23.59 -9.65
C GLU A 182 32.67 24.52 -8.85
N LYS A 183 32.70 24.35 -7.53
CA LYS A 183 33.63 24.99 -6.59
C LYS A 183 33.63 24.24 -5.26
N SER A 184 34.41 24.72 -4.29
CA SER A 184 34.28 24.25 -2.91
C SER A 184 32.90 24.65 -2.36
N HIS A 185 32.21 23.66 -1.83
CA HIS A 185 30.87 23.79 -1.28
C HIS A 185 30.75 23.17 0.11
N VAL A 186 29.86 23.75 0.91
CA VAL A 186 29.35 23.14 2.14
C VAL A 186 27.84 23.00 2.01
N VAL A 187 27.33 21.78 2.06
CA VAL A 187 25.90 21.47 1.99
C VAL A 187 25.45 20.97 3.36
N GLU A 188 24.47 21.63 3.96
CA GLU A 188 23.86 21.22 5.23
C GLU A 188 22.45 20.70 4.98
N ILE A 189 22.22 19.46 5.40
CA ILE A 189 20.95 18.74 5.24
C ILE A 189 20.36 18.55 6.62
N GLN A 190 19.18 19.14 6.87
CA GLN A 190 18.47 18.94 8.13
C GLN A 190 17.76 17.57 8.14
N THR A 191 18.29 16.64 8.92
CA THR A 191 17.75 15.28 9.11
C THR A 191 17.00 15.16 10.44
N SER A 192 16.45 13.97 10.75
CA SER A 192 15.64 13.74 11.95
C SER A 192 16.51 13.61 13.21
N GLY A 193 17.73 13.10 13.09
CA GLY A 193 18.73 13.01 14.15
C GLY A 193 19.72 14.18 14.21
N GLY A 194 19.73 15.10 13.23
CA GLY A 194 20.64 16.24 13.28
C GLY A 194 20.79 17.04 11.99
N ILE A 195 22.01 17.53 11.77
CA ILE A 195 22.47 18.14 10.53
C ILE A 195 23.56 17.25 9.95
N ILE A 196 23.37 16.79 8.72
CA ILE A 196 24.46 16.22 7.92
C ILE A 196 25.10 17.35 7.13
N ARG A 197 26.38 17.59 7.37
CA ARG A 197 27.20 18.54 6.63
C ARG A 197 28.12 17.79 5.66
N VAL A 198 28.04 18.15 4.38
CA VAL A 198 28.85 17.58 3.30
C VAL A 198 29.72 18.68 2.70
N GLU A 199 31.03 18.51 2.77
CA GLU A 199 32.01 19.49 2.30
C GLU A 199 32.92 18.88 1.24
N GLY A 200 33.19 19.63 0.17
CA GLY A 200 34.11 19.21 -0.90
C GLY A 200 33.99 20.07 -2.15
N THR A 201 34.74 19.73 -3.20
CA THR A 201 34.69 20.41 -4.50
C THR A 201 33.83 19.62 -5.47
N PHE A 202 32.71 20.19 -5.90
CA PHE A 202 31.78 19.56 -6.84
C PHE A 202 30.87 20.62 -7.46
N SER A 203 30.15 20.27 -8.53
CA SER A 203 28.91 20.99 -8.89
C SER A 203 27.70 20.27 -8.29
N LEU A 204 26.67 21.02 -7.91
CA LEU A 204 25.49 20.51 -7.22
C LEU A 204 24.24 20.68 -8.07
N LEU A 205 23.40 19.64 -8.11
CA LEU A 205 22.07 19.70 -8.69
C LEU A 205 21.05 19.11 -7.72
N ALA A 206 20.12 19.94 -7.24
CA ALA A 206 19.01 19.53 -6.40
C ALA A 206 17.73 19.36 -7.22
N ARG A 207 17.10 18.20 -7.13
CA ARG A 207 15.88 17.88 -7.88
C ARG A 207 14.80 17.30 -7.00
N ASP A 208 13.56 17.59 -7.40
CA ASP A 208 12.36 16.91 -6.93
C ASP A 208 12.03 15.76 -7.87
N GLY A 209 12.11 14.53 -7.34
CA GLY A 209 11.88 13.31 -8.10
C GLY A 209 10.42 13.07 -8.47
N ARG A 210 9.47 13.79 -7.86
CA ARG A 210 8.03 13.44 -7.88
C ARG A 210 7.34 13.58 -9.23
N LYS A 211 8.04 14.09 -10.26
CA LYS A 211 7.57 13.97 -11.65
C LYS A 211 7.51 12.51 -12.12
N ARG A 212 8.39 11.64 -11.60
CA ARG A 212 8.41 10.21 -11.94
C ARG A 212 7.53 9.41 -10.96
N PRO A 213 6.81 8.36 -11.42
CA PRO A 213 5.90 7.58 -10.56
C PRO A 213 6.54 6.95 -9.31
N ASP A 214 7.84 6.70 -9.35
CA ASP A 214 8.66 6.11 -8.28
C ASP A 214 9.47 7.15 -7.47
N GLY A 215 9.49 8.41 -7.91
CA GLY A 215 10.36 9.46 -7.38
C GLY A 215 9.84 10.20 -6.15
N GLU A 216 9.46 9.51 -5.06
CA GLU A 216 9.13 10.18 -3.78
C GLU A 216 10.37 10.53 -2.96
N ASN A 217 11.30 11.20 -3.62
CA ASN A 217 12.50 11.71 -3.01
C ASN A 217 12.88 13.03 -3.66
N TYR A 218 13.58 13.85 -2.89
CA TYR A 218 14.47 14.84 -3.44
C TYR A 218 15.83 14.17 -3.66
N THR A 219 16.56 14.62 -4.66
CA THR A 219 17.92 14.15 -4.91
C THR A 219 18.87 15.32 -4.90
N LEU A 220 19.97 15.20 -4.17
CA LEU A 220 21.11 16.10 -4.28
C LEU A 220 22.21 15.35 -5.02
N ARG A 221 22.57 15.81 -6.21
CA ARG A 221 23.59 15.16 -7.05
C ARG A 221 24.86 16.00 -7.03
N LEU A 222 25.87 15.47 -6.35
CA LEU A 222 27.20 16.05 -6.23
C LEU A 222 28.04 15.43 -7.35
N ARG A 223 28.33 16.21 -8.39
CA ARG A 223 28.94 15.69 -9.62
C ARG A 223 30.45 15.52 -9.44
N PHE A 224 30.96 14.40 -9.95
CA PHE A 224 32.40 14.12 -9.98
C PHE A 224 33.10 15.08 -10.95
N ALA A 225 34.40 15.31 -10.77
CA ALA A 225 35.20 16.14 -11.66
C ALA A 225 36.44 15.38 -12.19
N PRO A 226 36.78 15.50 -13.48
CA PRO A 226 36.00 16.18 -14.53
C PRO A 226 34.77 15.37 -14.96
N GLN A 227 33.74 16.05 -15.49
CA GLN A 227 32.68 15.42 -16.29
C GLN A 227 33.13 15.36 -17.75
N ALA A 228 32.91 14.23 -18.44
CA ALA A 228 33.23 14.10 -19.86
C ALA A 228 32.22 13.19 -20.56
N GLN A 229 31.98 13.43 -21.86
CA GLN A 229 31.10 12.57 -22.68
C GLN A 229 31.67 11.15 -22.81
N ASN A 230 33.00 11.04 -22.92
CA ASN A 230 33.75 9.78 -22.87
C ASN A 230 34.65 9.81 -21.65
N LEU A 231 34.15 9.31 -20.53
CA LEU A 231 34.80 9.41 -19.24
C LEU A 231 35.97 8.42 -19.14
N THR A 232 37.19 8.93 -19.00
CA THR A 232 38.38 8.11 -18.78
C THR A 232 38.72 8.02 -17.30
N ARG A 233 38.69 9.15 -16.58
CA ARG A 233 38.86 9.26 -15.13
C ARG A 233 38.01 10.39 -14.57
N SER A 234 37.52 10.22 -13.36
CA SER A 234 36.80 11.24 -12.59
C SER A 234 36.95 10.95 -11.10
N SER A 235 36.86 11.98 -10.26
CA SER A 235 36.93 11.78 -8.81
C SER A 235 35.99 12.70 -8.04
N LEU A 236 35.69 12.31 -6.81
CA LEU A 236 34.96 13.13 -5.85
C LEU A 236 35.52 12.84 -4.46
N SER A 237 35.94 13.88 -3.74
CA SER A 237 36.39 13.76 -2.35
C SER A 237 35.53 14.64 -1.46
N LEU A 238 34.99 14.06 -0.38
CA LEU A 238 34.08 14.72 0.54
C LEU A 238 34.52 14.51 1.99
N LEU A 239 34.36 15.54 2.82
CA LEU A 239 34.25 15.43 4.27
C LEU A 239 32.77 15.39 4.63
N ILE A 240 32.32 14.33 5.29
CA ILE A 240 30.92 14.14 5.71
C ILE A 240 30.89 14.15 7.24
N CYS A 241 30.26 15.18 7.80
CA CYS A 241 30.12 15.39 9.24
C CYS A 241 28.65 15.25 9.67
N HIS A 242 28.40 14.54 10.77
CA HIS A 242 27.11 14.45 11.42
C HIS A 242 27.14 15.28 12.70
N GLN A 243 26.28 16.29 12.77
CA GLN A 243 26.07 17.11 13.94
C GLN A 243 24.69 16.77 14.51
N PRO A 244 24.60 15.89 15.53
CA PRO A 244 23.33 15.57 16.15
C PRO A 244 22.64 16.84 16.65
N ASP A 245 21.34 16.97 16.46
CA ASP A 245 20.57 18.09 16.98
C ASP A 245 20.18 17.78 18.43
N PRO A 246 20.80 18.41 19.45
CA PRO A 246 20.51 18.12 20.85
C PRO A 246 19.10 18.55 21.26
N SER A 247 18.41 19.36 20.44
CA SER A 247 17.04 19.81 20.71
C SER A 247 15.97 18.85 20.18
N ARG A 248 16.32 17.91 19.30
CA ARG A 248 15.41 16.85 18.84
C ARG A 248 15.47 15.67 19.79
N VAL A 249 14.62 15.75 20.80
CA VAL A 249 14.44 14.70 21.80
C VAL A 249 13.44 13.67 21.25
N PRO A 250 13.80 12.37 21.18
CA PRO A 250 12.85 11.32 20.91
C PRO A 250 11.63 11.48 21.82
N VAL A 251 10.44 11.48 21.23
CA VAL A 251 9.21 11.60 22.00
C VAL A 251 8.70 10.22 22.30
N GLN A 252 8.65 9.89 23.58
CA GLN A 252 7.98 8.70 24.07
C GLN A 252 6.58 9.07 24.54
N VAL A 253 5.57 8.31 24.10
CA VAL A 253 4.18 8.50 24.52
C VAL A 253 4.04 8.06 25.98
N THR A 254 3.56 8.96 26.83
CA THR A 254 3.27 8.70 28.24
C THR A 254 1.94 9.34 28.60
N ALA A 255 1.21 8.74 29.54
CA ALA A 255 0.03 9.37 30.12
C ALA A 255 0.39 10.72 30.77
N GLY A 256 -0.54 11.67 30.73
CA GLY A 256 -0.33 13.02 31.25
C GLY A 256 -1.61 13.88 31.18
N PRO A 257 -1.53 15.19 31.43
CA PRO A 257 -2.69 16.09 31.40
C PRO A 257 -3.46 16.08 30.07
N ASP A 258 -2.74 15.87 28.96
CA ASP A 258 -3.29 15.86 27.60
C ASP A 258 -3.63 14.43 27.10
N TRP A 259 -3.22 13.38 27.82
CA TRP A 259 -3.36 11.98 27.41
C TRP A 259 -3.87 11.13 28.57
N ALA A 260 -5.13 10.71 28.48
CA ALA A 260 -5.71 9.76 29.42
C ALA A 260 -5.28 8.33 29.08
N PRO A 261 -4.93 7.49 30.07
CA PRO A 261 -4.73 6.07 29.84
C PRO A 261 -6.06 5.43 29.44
N TRP A 262 -5.99 4.48 28.50
CA TRP A 262 -7.13 3.71 28.03
C TRP A 262 -6.74 2.25 27.87
N GLU A 263 -7.47 1.36 28.51
CA GLU A 263 -7.32 -0.09 28.33
C GLU A 263 -8.27 -0.55 27.23
N HIS A 264 -7.71 -1.03 26.13
CA HIS A 264 -8.49 -1.42 24.97
C HIS A 264 -9.09 -2.81 25.14
N GLU A 265 -10.41 -2.89 25.32
CA GLU A 265 -11.14 -4.16 25.27
C GLU A 265 -11.72 -4.45 23.88
N LEU A 266 -11.61 -5.71 23.45
CA LEU A 266 -12.17 -6.19 22.18
C LEU A 266 -13.56 -6.78 22.32
N GLU A 267 -13.90 -7.30 23.50
CA GLU A 267 -15.18 -7.96 23.73
C GLU A 267 -16.34 -6.96 23.74
N ILE A 268 -17.46 -7.38 23.18
CA ILE A 268 -18.69 -6.59 23.13
C ILE A 268 -19.71 -7.27 24.04
N VAL A 269 -20.18 -6.54 25.05
CA VAL A 269 -21.26 -7.03 25.92
C VAL A 269 -22.54 -7.22 25.09
N PRO A 270 -23.20 -8.40 25.14
CA PRO A 270 -24.41 -8.64 24.36
C PRO A 270 -25.54 -7.67 24.74
N GLY A 271 -26.27 -7.18 23.75
CA GLY A 271 -27.35 -6.19 23.90
C GLY A 271 -26.91 -4.76 24.23
N SER A 272 -25.60 -4.52 24.36
CA SER A 272 -25.04 -3.18 24.60
C SER A 272 -25.16 -2.27 23.38
N VAL A 273 -24.76 -1.00 23.54
CA VAL A 273 -24.76 0.01 22.47
C VAL A 273 -23.87 -0.38 21.27
N PHE A 274 -22.90 -1.29 21.45
CA PHE A 274 -22.01 -1.77 20.41
C PHE A 274 -22.36 -3.16 19.87
N ASP A 275 -23.43 -3.80 20.35
CA ASP A 275 -23.87 -5.08 19.81
C ASP A 275 -24.68 -4.87 18.53
N PHE A 276 -23.99 -5.02 17.40
CA PHE A 276 -24.54 -4.90 16.06
C PHE A 276 -24.78 -6.26 15.39
N SER A 277 -24.87 -7.35 16.16
CA SER A 277 -25.16 -8.70 15.63
C SER A 277 -26.43 -8.76 14.77
N PHE A 278 -27.39 -7.84 14.95
CA PHE A 278 -28.57 -7.72 14.10
C PHE A 278 -28.26 -7.43 12.61
N LEU A 279 -27.09 -6.85 12.30
CA LEU A 279 -26.66 -6.59 10.92
C LEU A 279 -26.28 -7.87 10.17
N SER A 280 -25.63 -8.83 10.84
CA SER A 280 -25.28 -10.14 10.27
C SER A 280 -26.40 -11.17 10.41
N ALA A 281 -27.16 -11.14 11.51
CA ALA A 281 -28.23 -12.09 11.79
C ALA A 281 -29.47 -11.94 10.90
N LYS A 282 -29.69 -10.76 10.28
CA LYS A 282 -30.86 -10.49 9.40
C LYS A 282 -31.01 -11.53 8.27
N GLY A 283 -29.91 -12.14 7.85
CA GLY A 283 -29.85 -13.15 6.81
C GLY A 283 -30.05 -14.60 7.26
N GLY A 284 -30.05 -14.86 8.57
CA GLY A 284 -29.80 -16.19 9.11
C GLY A 284 -28.36 -16.64 8.87
N GLN A 285 -28.13 -17.96 8.83
CA GLN A 285 -26.83 -18.54 8.53
C GLN A 285 -26.35 -18.12 7.12
N ALA A 286 -25.06 -17.80 6.97
CA ALA A 286 -24.52 -17.41 5.67
C ALA A 286 -24.70 -18.54 4.64
N GLY A 287 -25.09 -18.17 3.42
CA GLY A 287 -25.38 -19.11 2.34
C GLY A 287 -26.79 -19.73 2.38
N SER A 288 -27.58 -19.51 3.44
CA SER A 288 -28.97 -20.00 3.51
C SER A 288 -29.89 -19.36 2.46
N ARG A 289 -29.51 -18.18 1.95
CA ARG A 289 -30.22 -17.47 0.87
C ARG A 289 -29.78 -17.87 -0.55
N GLY A 290 -28.92 -18.88 -0.69
CA GLY A 290 -28.35 -19.31 -1.97
C GLY A 290 -27.11 -18.53 -2.37
N TYR A 291 -26.63 -18.74 -3.61
CA TYR A 291 -25.44 -18.05 -4.12
C TYR A 291 -25.73 -16.57 -4.35
N ILE A 292 -24.69 -15.76 -4.19
CA ILE A 292 -24.67 -14.37 -4.59
C ILE A 292 -24.53 -14.26 -6.12
N ARG A 293 -25.20 -13.27 -6.73
CA ARG A 293 -25.04 -12.93 -8.14
C ARG A 293 -25.10 -11.42 -8.37
N ALA A 294 -24.59 -10.98 -9.51
CA ALA A 294 -24.72 -9.60 -9.97
C ALA A 294 -26.07 -9.37 -10.67
N THR A 295 -26.73 -8.26 -10.38
CA THR A 295 -27.91 -7.78 -11.11
C THR A 295 -27.50 -7.02 -12.38
N PRO A 296 -28.40 -6.87 -13.38
CA PRO A 296 -28.14 -6.05 -14.56
C PRO A 296 -27.77 -4.59 -14.25
N GLU A 297 -28.30 -4.05 -13.15
CA GLU A 297 -28.02 -2.68 -12.68
C GLU A 297 -26.63 -2.55 -12.03
N GLY A 298 -25.94 -3.67 -11.80
CA GLY A 298 -24.62 -3.70 -11.18
C GLY A 298 -24.68 -3.69 -9.66
N HIS A 299 -25.56 -4.48 -9.05
CA HIS A 299 -25.61 -4.69 -7.61
C HIS A 299 -25.53 -6.18 -7.24
N PHE A 300 -25.28 -6.49 -5.98
CA PHE A 300 -25.37 -7.87 -5.50
C PHE A 300 -26.78 -8.21 -5.01
N GLU A 301 -27.21 -9.43 -5.29
CA GLU A 301 -28.40 -10.07 -4.68
C GLU A 301 -28.13 -11.56 -4.44
N PHE A 302 -28.99 -12.19 -3.63
CA PHE A 302 -28.95 -13.65 -3.46
C PHE A 302 -29.98 -14.33 -4.37
N GLU A 303 -29.64 -15.49 -4.93
CA GLU A 303 -30.55 -16.25 -5.81
C GLU A 303 -31.90 -16.59 -5.16
N GLY A 304 -31.92 -16.85 -3.85
CA GLY A 304 -33.15 -17.12 -3.11
C GLY A 304 -34.00 -15.88 -2.81
N HIS A 305 -33.49 -14.68 -3.08
CA HIS A 305 -34.13 -13.39 -2.82
C HIS A 305 -33.92 -12.42 -4.01
N PRO A 306 -34.39 -12.76 -5.21
CA PRO A 306 -34.22 -11.91 -6.38
C PRO A 306 -34.91 -10.55 -6.20
N GLY A 307 -34.25 -9.47 -6.62
CA GLY A 307 -34.69 -8.09 -6.44
C GLY A 307 -34.37 -7.49 -5.06
N GLU A 308 -33.90 -8.29 -4.09
CA GLU A 308 -33.43 -7.79 -2.79
C GLU A 308 -31.91 -7.58 -2.84
N ARG A 309 -31.50 -6.32 -2.99
CA ARG A 309 -30.08 -5.95 -2.96
C ARG A 309 -29.44 -6.30 -1.61
N VAL A 310 -28.21 -6.82 -1.66
CA VAL A 310 -27.35 -7.03 -0.49
C VAL A 310 -26.10 -6.16 -0.56
N ARG A 311 -25.68 -5.63 0.59
CA ARG A 311 -24.39 -4.94 0.78
C ARG A 311 -23.54 -5.67 1.81
N PHE A 312 -22.22 -5.54 1.68
CA PHE A 312 -21.28 -6.15 2.62
C PHE A 312 -20.37 -5.11 3.29
N TRP A 313 -20.23 -5.23 4.61
CA TRP A 313 -19.16 -4.56 5.35
C TRP A 313 -18.38 -5.65 6.07
N GLY A 314 -17.09 -5.73 5.76
CA GLY A 314 -16.23 -6.78 6.25
C GLY A 314 -14.85 -6.32 6.68
N VAL A 315 -14.04 -7.30 7.03
CA VAL A 315 -12.65 -7.11 7.44
C VAL A 315 -11.78 -8.23 6.90
N ASN A 316 -10.48 -7.97 6.83
CA ASN A 316 -9.49 -8.98 6.49
C ASN A 316 -8.95 -9.68 7.75
N LEU A 317 -8.88 -11.01 7.73
CA LEU A 317 -8.07 -11.80 8.68
C LEU A 317 -6.80 -12.24 7.93
N CYS A 318 -5.63 -11.86 8.44
CA CYS A 318 -4.35 -12.08 7.78
C CYS A 318 -3.46 -13.06 8.54
N GLY A 319 -2.65 -13.83 7.81
CA GLY A 319 -1.61 -14.67 8.40
C GLY A 319 -2.15 -15.64 9.45
N THR A 320 -1.57 -15.64 10.66
CA THR A 320 -1.99 -16.57 11.73
C THR A 320 -3.37 -16.27 12.32
N ALA A 321 -3.98 -15.11 12.03
CA ALA A 321 -5.35 -14.81 12.46
C ALA A 321 -6.40 -15.76 11.85
N ASN A 322 -6.05 -16.46 10.75
CA ASN A 322 -6.92 -17.44 10.11
C ASN A 322 -6.84 -18.85 10.75
N TYR A 323 -5.86 -19.10 11.63
CA TYR A 323 -5.54 -20.43 12.15
C TYR A 323 -5.76 -20.47 13.66
N LEU A 324 -6.96 -20.89 14.05
CA LEU A 324 -7.47 -20.81 15.42
C LEU A 324 -7.87 -22.18 15.94
N GLU A 325 -7.86 -22.35 17.27
CA GLU A 325 -8.56 -23.46 17.91
C GLU A 325 -10.07 -23.29 17.78
N THR A 326 -10.83 -24.37 17.97
CA THR A 326 -12.29 -24.36 17.75
C THR A 326 -13.01 -23.32 18.62
N SER A 327 -12.72 -23.28 19.92
CA SER A 327 -13.29 -22.29 20.85
C SER A 327 -12.90 -20.85 20.51
N GLU A 328 -11.72 -20.66 19.92
CA GLU A 328 -11.21 -19.34 19.53
C GLU A 328 -11.89 -18.84 18.26
N ALA A 329 -12.11 -19.73 17.29
CA ALA A 329 -12.89 -19.42 16.10
C ALA A 329 -14.34 -19.05 16.46
N ASP A 330 -14.97 -19.76 17.41
CA ASP A 330 -16.32 -19.43 17.88
C ASP A 330 -16.36 -18.07 18.60
N ARG A 331 -15.37 -17.79 19.48
CA ARG A 331 -15.22 -16.50 20.16
C ARG A 331 -15.02 -15.36 19.16
N LEU A 332 -14.13 -15.53 18.19
CA LEU A 332 -13.88 -14.52 17.16
C LEU A 332 -15.10 -14.30 16.27
N ALA A 333 -15.76 -15.35 15.79
CA ALA A 333 -16.95 -15.23 14.95
C ALA A 333 -18.09 -14.49 15.67
N GLU A 334 -18.31 -14.76 16.97
CA GLU A 334 -19.27 -14.01 17.78
C GLU A 334 -18.90 -12.54 17.89
N ARG A 335 -17.63 -12.23 18.17
CA ARG A 335 -17.14 -10.85 18.29
C ARG A 335 -17.26 -10.07 16.99
N LEU A 336 -16.93 -10.70 15.85
CA LEU A 336 -17.06 -10.08 14.53
C LEU A 336 -18.52 -9.83 14.17
N SER A 337 -19.43 -10.76 14.48
CA SER A 337 -20.87 -10.57 14.31
C SER A 337 -21.38 -9.40 15.14
N ARG A 338 -21.04 -9.34 16.42
CA ARG A 338 -21.38 -8.22 17.31
C ARG A 338 -20.76 -6.90 16.87
N SER A 339 -19.61 -6.92 16.20
CA SER A 339 -19.00 -5.71 15.62
C SER A 339 -19.79 -5.17 14.42
N GLY A 340 -20.75 -5.94 13.89
CA GLY A 340 -21.61 -5.55 12.77
C GLY A 340 -21.15 -6.07 11.42
N TYR A 341 -20.10 -6.90 11.37
CA TYR A 341 -19.59 -7.46 10.13
C TYR A 341 -20.50 -8.56 9.60
N ASN A 342 -20.79 -8.52 8.30
CA ASN A 342 -21.52 -9.56 7.59
C ASN A 342 -20.66 -10.29 6.55
N SER A 343 -19.38 -9.94 6.44
CA SER A 343 -18.42 -10.67 5.62
C SER A 343 -17.00 -10.60 6.20
N VAL A 344 -16.18 -11.61 5.91
CA VAL A 344 -14.74 -11.68 6.22
C VAL A 344 -13.97 -12.13 4.99
N ARG A 345 -12.86 -11.45 4.69
CA ARG A 345 -11.89 -11.92 3.72
C ARG A 345 -10.78 -12.69 4.43
N LEU A 346 -10.66 -13.99 4.14
CA LEU A 346 -9.54 -14.80 4.61
C LEU A 346 -8.35 -14.50 3.70
N HIS A 347 -7.35 -13.81 4.24
CA HIS A 347 -6.28 -13.22 3.47
C HIS A 347 -4.90 -13.67 3.97
N HIS A 348 -3.90 -13.67 3.08
CA HIS A 348 -2.53 -14.15 3.36
C HIS A 348 -2.43 -15.55 3.99
N PHE A 349 -3.53 -16.31 4.05
CA PHE A 349 -3.57 -17.61 4.71
C PHE A 349 -2.75 -18.63 3.93
N ASP A 350 -2.67 -18.49 2.59
CA ASP A 350 -1.91 -19.35 1.70
C ASP A 350 -0.42 -19.41 2.04
N ALA A 351 0.13 -18.40 2.70
CA ALA A 351 1.52 -18.37 3.20
C ALA A 351 1.84 -19.50 4.19
N LEU A 352 0.82 -19.98 4.92
CA LEU A 352 0.94 -20.95 6.01
C LEU A 352 0.13 -22.23 5.78
N LEU A 353 -0.66 -22.30 4.70
CA LEU A 353 -1.52 -23.45 4.42
C LEU A 353 -0.75 -24.64 3.82
N ILE A 354 0.42 -24.37 3.24
CA ILE A 354 1.23 -25.38 2.56
C ILE A 354 2.09 -26.13 3.58
N LYS A 355 2.18 -27.46 3.42
CA LYS A 355 3.04 -28.32 4.23
C LYS A 355 4.48 -27.82 4.22
N GLU A 356 5.13 -27.81 5.37
CA GLU A 356 6.54 -27.44 5.47
C GLU A 356 7.40 -28.33 4.56
N GLY A 357 8.19 -27.70 3.68
CA GLY A 357 8.98 -28.38 2.66
C GLY A 357 8.17 -29.08 1.56
N GLY A 358 6.84 -28.98 1.55
CA GLY A 358 5.98 -29.49 0.48
C GLY A 358 5.99 -28.60 -0.76
N LYS A 359 5.41 -29.10 -1.86
CA LYS A 359 5.16 -28.29 -3.07
C LYS A 359 4.07 -27.25 -2.81
N SER A 360 4.00 -26.18 -3.61
CA SER A 360 3.09 -25.05 -3.40
C SER A 360 1.59 -25.37 -3.46
N TYR A 361 1.23 -26.63 -3.70
CA TYR A 361 -0.14 -27.15 -3.78
C TYR A 361 -0.37 -28.35 -2.83
N GLU A 362 0.60 -28.71 -2.00
CA GLU A 362 0.47 -29.74 -0.96
C GLU A 362 -0.02 -29.12 0.34
N ILE A 363 -1.34 -29.13 0.54
CA ILE A 363 -2.00 -28.52 1.69
C ILE A 363 -1.71 -29.30 2.97
N ASP A 364 -1.36 -28.59 4.04
CA ASP A 364 -1.25 -29.14 5.39
C ASP A 364 -2.66 -29.46 5.94
N PRO A 365 -2.96 -30.72 6.28
CA PRO A 365 -4.29 -31.12 6.73
C PRO A 365 -4.68 -30.53 8.10
N ALA A 366 -3.71 -30.28 8.99
CA ALA A 366 -4.00 -29.67 10.29
C ALA A 366 -4.36 -28.20 10.14
N LYS A 367 -3.64 -27.46 9.27
CA LYS A 367 -3.95 -26.06 8.95
C LYS A 367 -5.29 -25.94 8.22
N LEU A 368 -5.59 -26.85 7.30
CA LEU A 368 -6.87 -26.89 6.60
C LEU A 368 -8.03 -27.15 7.57
N ALA A 369 -7.87 -28.04 8.56
CA ALA A 369 -8.89 -28.28 9.57
C ALA A 369 -9.22 -27.03 10.41
N GLN A 370 -8.21 -26.21 10.74
CA GLN A 370 -8.44 -24.93 11.43
C GLN A 370 -9.23 -23.94 10.56
N LEU A 371 -8.89 -23.84 9.27
CA LEU A 371 -9.63 -23.00 8.30
C LEU A 371 -11.07 -23.51 8.09
N ASP A 372 -11.26 -24.82 7.96
CA ASP A 372 -12.58 -25.43 7.80
C ASP A 372 -13.50 -25.10 8.98
N TYR A 373 -12.98 -25.16 10.20
CA TYR A 373 -13.74 -24.80 11.39
C TYR A 373 -14.03 -23.31 11.45
N LEU A 374 -13.03 -22.45 11.17
CA LEU A 374 -13.24 -21.01 11.11
C LEU A 374 -14.30 -20.63 10.07
N PHE A 375 -14.27 -21.23 8.89
CA PHE A 375 -15.30 -21.08 7.86
C PHE A 375 -16.69 -21.41 8.43
N SER A 376 -16.83 -22.55 9.10
CA SER A 376 -18.09 -22.98 9.70
C SER A 376 -18.57 -22.03 10.82
N ALA A 377 -17.66 -21.57 11.68
CA ALA A 377 -17.96 -20.65 12.77
C ALA A 377 -18.48 -19.30 12.25
N LEU A 378 -17.80 -18.71 11.25
CA LEU A 378 -18.25 -17.49 10.58
C LEU A 378 -19.62 -17.69 9.91
N LYS A 379 -19.78 -18.80 9.18
CA LYS A 379 -21.02 -19.15 8.49
C LYS A 379 -22.20 -19.22 9.47
N LYS A 380 -22.05 -19.90 10.61
CA LYS A 380 -23.07 -20.00 11.68
C LYS A 380 -23.53 -18.64 12.21
N ARG A 381 -22.65 -17.63 12.17
CA ARG A 381 -22.93 -16.25 12.62
C ARG A 381 -23.47 -15.33 11.52
N GLY A 382 -23.81 -15.86 10.35
CA GLY A 382 -24.31 -15.05 9.23
C GLY A 382 -23.22 -14.23 8.54
N ILE A 383 -21.95 -14.59 8.75
CA ILE A 383 -20.80 -13.92 8.15
C ILE A 383 -20.37 -14.68 6.89
N TYR A 384 -20.45 -14.00 5.75
CA TYR A 384 -20.03 -14.53 4.46
C TYR A 384 -18.50 -14.45 4.28
N ILE A 385 -17.96 -15.18 3.31
CA ILE A 385 -16.52 -15.40 3.17
C ILE A 385 -16.05 -14.98 1.78
N ASN A 386 -14.93 -14.27 1.73
CA ASN A 386 -14.18 -13.95 0.52
C ASN A 386 -12.74 -14.49 0.67
N ILE A 387 -12.10 -14.95 -0.41
CA ILE A 387 -10.75 -15.53 -0.36
C ILE A 387 -9.88 -15.11 -1.55
N ASP A 388 -8.58 -15.33 -1.38
CA ASP A 388 -7.60 -15.32 -2.46
C ASP A 388 -7.08 -16.71 -2.77
N LEU A 389 -6.88 -17.01 -4.05
CA LEU A 389 -6.22 -18.25 -4.49
C LEU A 389 -4.71 -18.08 -4.69
N TYR A 390 -4.18 -16.86 -4.60
CA TYR A 390 -2.76 -16.57 -4.46
C TYR A 390 -2.53 -15.20 -3.84
N SER A 391 -1.78 -15.15 -2.73
CA SER A 391 -1.33 -13.89 -2.14
C SER A 391 0.15 -13.92 -1.81
N GLU A 392 0.59 -14.88 -1.00
CA GLU A 392 1.94 -14.89 -0.44
C GLU A 392 2.66 -16.24 -0.43
N ARG A 393 2.00 -17.35 -0.79
CA ARG A 393 2.62 -18.69 -0.68
C ARG A 393 3.97 -18.78 -1.41
N GLY A 394 4.90 -19.49 -0.79
CA GLY A 394 6.21 -19.80 -1.36
C GLY A 394 6.17 -20.97 -2.34
N PHE A 395 7.28 -21.14 -3.07
CA PHE A 395 7.51 -22.23 -4.00
C PHE A 395 8.89 -22.82 -3.72
N ARG A 396 9.03 -24.14 -3.90
CA ARG A 396 10.32 -24.81 -3.77
C ARG A 396 11.26 -24.46 -4.92
N ASP A 397 12.55 -24.71 -4.73
CA ASP A 397 13.58 -24.47 -5.75
C ASP A 397 13.32 -25.27 -7.05
N ASP A 398 12.80 -26.50 -6.95
CA ASP A 398 12.45 -27.32 -8.12
C ASP A 398 11.21 -26.77 -8.87
N GLU A 399 10.27 -26.15 -8.15
CA GLU A 399 9.14 -25.45 -8.77
C GLU A 399 9.62 -24.19 -9.49
N TRP A 400 10.46 -23.38 -8.86
CA TRP A 400 11.08 -22.23 -9.52
C TRP A 400 11.85 -22.62 -10.78
N ALA A 401 12.65 -23.69 -10.69
CA ALA A 401 13.37 -24.22 -11.85
C ALA A 401 12.41 -24.66 -12.97
N SER A 402 11.25 -25.26 -12.63
CA SER A 402 10.21 -25.62 -13.62
C SER A 402 9.56 -24.40 -14.27
N PHE A 403 9.55 -23.24 -13.59
CA PHE A 403 9.10 -21.98 -14.17
C PHE A 403 10.17 -21.30 -15.03
N GLY A 404 11.37 -21.87 -15.12
CA GLY A 404 12.51 -21.30 -15.84
C GLY A 404 13.20 -20.15 -15.09
N LEU A 405 12.96 -20.02 -13.78
CA LEU A 405 13.49 -18.93 -12.95
C LEU A 405 14.25 -19.46 -11.73
N LYS A 406 15.09 -18.61 -11.14
CA LYS A 406 15.62 -18.84 -9.78
C LYS A 406 14.57 -18.45 -8.74
N PRO A 407 14.68 -18.94 -7.49
CA PRO A 407 13.83 -18.48 -6.39
C PRO A 407 13.75 -16.96 -6.33
N SER A 408 12.52 -16.43 -6.33
CA SER A 408 12.24 -15.01 -6.34
C SER A 408 11.03 -14.67 -5.47
N SER A 409 10.59 -13.42 -5.51
CA SER A 409 9.54 -12.89 -4.66
C SER A 409 8.14 -13.28 -5.11
N LYS A 410 7.18 -13.20 -4.17
CA LYS A 410 5.74 -13.34 -4.48
C LYS A 410 5.27 -12.41 -5.61
N TYR A 411 5.86 -11.21 -5.75
CA TYR A 411 5.52 -10.25 -6.80
C TYR A 411 5.95 -10.72 -8.19
N VAL A 412 7.05 -11.48 -8.28
CA VAL A 412 7.49 -12.08 -9.54
C VAL A 412 6.53 -13.17 -9.97
N PHE A 413 6.09 -14.04 -9.05
CA PHE A 413 5.12 -15.08 -9.39
C PHE A 413 3.78 -14.51 -9.89
N LYS A 414 3.25 -13.43 -9.27
CA LYS A 414 2.02 -12.76 -9.74
C LYS A 414 2.11 -12.34 -11.21
N GLY A 415 3.25 -11.76 -11.62
CA GLY A 415 3.49 -11.37 -13.02
C GLY A 415 3.98 -12.50 -13.93
N LEU A 416 4.19 -13.70 -13.40
CA LEU A 416 4.66 -14.88 -14.15
C LEU A 416 3.51 -15.72 -14.67
N ILE A 417 2.41 -15.83 -13.92
CA ILE A 417 1.22 -16.64 -14.29
C ILE A 417 0.75 -16.35 -15.72
N PRO A 418 0.68 -15.08 -16.19
CA PRO A 418 0.20 -14.81 -17.55
C PRO A 418 1.11 -15.31 -18.68
N VAL A 419 2.37 -15.61 -18.39
CA VAL A 419 3.40 -15.92 -19.40
C VAL A 419 4.12 -17.26 -19.15
N SER A 420 3.60 -18.10 -18.25
CA SER A 420 4.20 -19.40 -17.91
C SER A 420 3.13 -20.46 -17.60
N ASP A 421 3.06 -21.48 -18.45
CA ASP A 421 2.16 -22.63 -18.24
C ASP A 421 2.47 -23.37 -16.94
N ALA A 422 3.74 -23.53 -16.60
CA ALA A 422 4.13 -24.20 -15.36
C ALA A 422 3.69 -23.42 -14.11
N ALA A 423 3.76 -22.08 -14.15
CA ALA A 423 3.25 -21.25 -13.06
C ALA A 423 1.72 -21.31 -12.95
N PHE A 424 1.01 -21.28 -14.08
CA PHE A 424 -0.44 -21.51 -14.12
C PHE A 424 -0.80 -22.87 -13.55
N ASP A 425 -0.10 -23.94 -13.93
CA ASP A 425 -0.37 -25.31 -13.47
C ASP A 425 -0.18 -25.46 -11.96
N ALA A 426 0.85 -24.83 -11.39
CA ALA A 426 1.07 -24.80 -9.94
C ALA A 426 -0.07 -24.06 -9.22
N TRP A 427 -0.52 -22.93 -9.77
CA TRP A 427 -1.69 -22.20 -9.26
C TRP A 427 -2.99 -23.04 -9.37
N ALA A 428 -3.21 -23.68 -10.52
CA ALA A 428 -4.40 -24.47 -10.82
C ALA A 428 -4.53 -25.70 -9.91
N ARG A 429 -3.41 -26.38 -9.60
CA ARG A 429 -3.36 -27.50 -8.66
C ARG A 429 -3.72 -27.07 -7.24
N TYR A 430 -3.16 -25.94 -6.77
CA TYR A 430 -3.51 -25.39 -5.47
C TYR A 430 -5.01 -25.06 -5.38
N ALA A 431 -5.53 -24.34 -6.38
CA ALA A 431 -6.94 -23.97 -6.44
C ALA A 431 -7.86 -25.20 -6.44
N LYS A 432 -7.53 -26.24 -7.22
CA LYS A 432 -8.28 -27.51 -7.22
C LYS A 432 -8.26 -28.17 -5.85
N ASN A 433 -7.08 -28.32 -5.24
CA ASN A 433 -6.93 -29.01 -3.96
C ASN A 433 -7.72 -28.32 -2.83
N LEU A 434 -7.78 -26.98 -2.82
CA LEU A 434 -8.58 -26.24 -1.85
C LEU A 434 -10.09 -26.29 -2.17
N LEU A 435 -10.48 -25.94 -3.40
CA LEU A 435 -11.90 -25.71 -3.73
C LEU A 435 -12.71 -27.00 -3.83
N THR A 436 -12.07 -28.13 -4.13
CA THR A 436 -12.74 -29.46 -4.18
C THR A 436 -12.67 -30.21 -2.86
N HIS A 437 -11.99 -29.66 -1.85
CA HIS A 437 -11.95 -30.22 -0.50
C HIS A 437 -13.32 -30.08 0.17
N LYS A 438 -13.82 -31.19 0.73
CA LYS A 438 -15.08 -31.23 1.49
C LYS A 438 -14.82 -30.79 2.93
N ASN A 439 -15.36 -29.63 3.30
CA ASN A 439 -15.31 -29.16 4.68
C ASN A 439 -16.20 -30.07 5.57
N PRO A 440 -15.64 -30.75 6.59
CA PRO A 440 -16.39 -31.68 7.42
C PRO A 440 -17.45 -31.01 8.30
N HIS A 441 -17.35 -29.70 8.53
CA HIS A 441 -18.26 -28.93 9.38
C HIS A 441 -19.42 -28.28 8.63
N THR A 442 -19.32 -28.10 7.30
CA THR A 442 -20.43 -27.61 6.48
C THR A 442 -21.05 -28.71 5.61
N GLY A 443 -20.30 -29.81 5.37
CA GLY A 443 -20.75 -30.91 4.52
C GLY A 443 -20.68 -30.63 3.02
N LEU A 444 -20.18 -29.45 2.62
CA LEU A 444 -20.01 -29.02 1.23
C LEU A 444 -18.53 -28.93 0.90
N THR A 445 -18.18 -28.98 -0.39
CA THR A 445 -16.86 -28.50 -0.80
C THR A 445 -16.77 -26.98 -0.69
N TRP A 446 -15.56 -26.44 -0.56
CA TRP A 446 -15.36 -24.98 -0.54
C TRP A 446 -15.96 -24.30 -1.78
N GLY A 447 -15.81 -24.90 -2.97
CA GLY A 447 -16.37 -24.37 -4.22
C GLY A 447 -17.89 -24.46 -4.34
N GLU A 448 -18.52 -25.39 -3.61
CA GLU A 448 -19.97 -25.56 -3.55
C GLU A 448 -20.64 -24.74 -2.44
N ASP A 449 -19.91 -24.22 -1.46
CA ASP A 449 -20.54 -23.55 -0.32
C ASP A 449 -21.01 -22.11 -0.69
N PRO A 450 -22.33 -21.80 -0.66
CA PRO A 450 -22.84 -20.47 -1.00
C PRO A 450 -22.48 -19.38 0.03
N ALA A 451 -21.85 -19.74 1.17
CA ALA A 451 -21.25 -18.75 2.05
C ALA A 451 -19.97 -18.12 1.46
N LEU A 452 -19.34 -18.76 0.45
CA LEU A 452 -18.23 -18.20 -0.30
C LEU A 452 -18.77 -17.25 -1.38
N ILE A 453 -18.66 -15.95 -1.13
CA ILE A 453 -19.26 -14.89 -1.96
C ILE A 453 -18.28 -14.17 -2.88
N GLY A 454 -17.00 -14.49 -2.79
CA GLY A 454 -15.97 -13.87 -3.62
C GLY A 454 -14.72 -14.73 -3.66
N ILE A 455 -14.10 -14.78 -4.84
CA ILE A 455 -12.77 -15.34 -5.03
C ILE A 455 -11.95 -14.38 -5.88
N CYS A 456 -10.80 -13.96 -5.36
CA CYS A 456 -9.75 -13.33 -6.16
C CYS A 456 -8.71 -14.37 -6.57
N PRO A 457 -8.57 -14.72 -7.87
CA PRO A 457 -7.57 -15.69 -8.32
C PRO A 457 -6.15 -15.33 -7.90
N VAL A 458 -5.79 -14.05 -8.00
CA VAL A 458 -4.46 -13.53 -7.67
C VAL A 458 -4.60 -12.13 -7.08
N ASN A 459 -4.23 -11.94 -5.82
CA ASN A 459 -4.32 -10.64 -5.17
C ASN A 459 -3.35 -9.62 -5.79
N GLU A 460 -3.77 -8.37 -5.99
CA GLU A 460 -2.96 -7.24 -6.44
C GLU A 460 -2.02 -7.52 -7.62
N ASP A 461 -2.60 -8.13 -8.65
CA ASP A 461 -1.95 -8.66 -9.84
C ASP A 461 -1.85 -7.64 -11.00
N SER A 462 -2.13 -6.35 -10.74
CA SER A 462 -2.12 -5.29 -11.75
C SER A 462 -0.85 -5.35 -12.63
N PRO A 463 -0.96 -5.68 -13.92
CA PRO A 463 0.14 -6.29 -14.65
C PRO A 463 1.30 -5.31 -14.89
N TYR A 464 1.00 -4.06 -15.22
CA TYR A 464 2.00 -3.04 -15.48
C TYR A 464 2.90 -2.73 -14.27
N ALA A 465 2.48 -3.07 -13.06
CA ALA A 465 3.28 -2.91 -11.85
C ALA A 465 4.37 -4.00 -11.72
N ARG A 466 4.34 -5.05 -12.55
CA ARG A 466 5.18 -6.26 -12.42
C ARG A 466 6.01 -6.57 -13.67
N VAL A 467 5.54 -6.25 -14.87
CA VAL A 467 6.21 -6.67 -16.14
C VAL A 467 7.66 -6.20 -16.30
N ASN A 468 8.07 -5.17 -15.57
CA ASN A 468 9.42 -4.60 -15.65
C ASN A 468 10.41 -5.17 -14.62
N TYR A 469 10.00 -6.16 -13.80
CA TYR A 469 10.94 -6.89 -12.94
C TYR A 469 11.99 -7.58 -13.82
N ALA A 470 13.23 -7.65 -13.34
CA ALA A 470 14.35 -8.12 -14.16
C ALA A 470 14.17 -9.58 -14.62
N GLU A 471 13.55 -10.39 -13.77
CA GLU A 471 13.21 -11.80 -14.02
C GLU A 471 12.07 -11.95 -15.03
N LEU A 472 11.13 -11.01 -15.07
CA LEU A 472 9.92 -11.08 -15.88
C LEU A 472 10.08 -10.42 -17.26
N SER A 473 10.82 -9.31 -17.34
CA SER A 473 10.92 -8.50 -18.55
C SER A 473 11.34 -9.29 -19.80
N PRO A 474 12.29 -10.24 -19.75
CA PRO A 474 12.62 -11.08 -20.91
C PRO A 474 11.46 -11.95 -21.38
N LEU A 475 10.70 -12.55 -20.45
CA LEU A 475 9.56 -13.41 -20.75
C LEU A 475 8.43 -12.61 -21.41
N TRP A 476 8.11 -11.43 -20.87
CA TRP A 476 7.10 -10.55 -21.42
C TRP A 476 7.48 -9.97 -22.78
N ARG A 477 8.77 -9.67 -23.02
CA ARG A 477 9.25 -9.23 -24.34
C ARG A 477 9.13 -10.33 -25.39
N LYS A 478 9.50 -11.57 -25.03
CA LYS A 478 9.31 -12.71 -25.91
C LYS A 478 7.83 -12.90 -26.25
N ALA A 479 6.96 -12.90 -25.23
CA ALA A 479 5.52 -13.04 -25.43
C ALA A 479 4.92 -11.88 -26.26
N PHE A 480 5.48 -10.67 -26.15
CA PHE A 480 5.11 -9.54 -27.01
C PHE A 480 5.49 -9.77 -28.47
N ASP A 481 6.71 -10.24 -28.74
CA ASP A 481 7.17 -10.53 -30.10
C ASP A 481 6.33 -11.65 -30.74
N ASP A 482 5.98 -12.68 -29.96
CA ASP A 482 5.06 -13.75 -30.39
C ASP A 482 3.64 -13.19 -30.67
N TRP A 483 3.11 -12.34 -29.79
CA TRP A 483 1.80 -11.68 -29.97
C TRP A 483 1.77 -10.79 -31.22
N ARG A 484 2.89 -10.10 -31.54
CA ARG A 484 3.02 -9.30 -32.76
C ARG A 484 3.05 -10.13 -34.04
N GLY A 485 3.50 -11.38 -33.95
CA GLY A 485 3.56 -12.32 -35.09
C GLY A 485 2.19 -12.90 -35.48
N LEU A 486 1.17 -12.77 -34.63
CA LEU A 486 -0.19 -13.24 -34.92
C LEU A 486 -0.79 -12.39 -36.06
N GLY A 487 -1.41 -13.05 -37.05
CA GLY A 487 -1.84 -12.41 -38.30
C GLY A 487 -2.67 -11.13 -38.12
N GLU A 488 -3.60 -11.13 -37.16
CA GLU A 488 -4.43 -9.96 -36.83
C GLU A 488 -3.64 -8.77 -36.26
N ASN A 489 -2.57 -9.03 -35.51
CA ASN A 489 -1.74 -8.01 -34.87
C ASN A 489 -0.61 -7.56 -35.81
N ALA A 490 -0.03 -8.50 -36.56
CA ALA A 490 0.97 -8.21 -37.59
C ALA A 490 0.42 -7.24 -38.64
N ALA A 491 -0.84 -7.43 -39.04
CA ALA A 491 -1.55 -6.54 -39.97
C ALA A 491 -1.80 -5.13 -39.41
N GLN A 492 -1.74 -4.94 -38.08
CA GLN A 492 -1.93 -3.64 -37.42
C GLN A 492 -0.61 -2.88 -37.21
N ILE A 493 0.55 -3.47 -37.55
CA ILE A 493 1.85 -2.81 -37.43
C ILE A 493 1.97 -1.73 -38.53
N PRO A 494 2.07 -0.43 -38.18
CA PRO A 494 2.18 0.62 -39.18
C PRO A 494 3.50 0.56 -39.94
N ALA A 495 3.49 0.88 -41.24
CA ALA A 495 4.71 1.12 -41.99
C ALA A 495 5.49 2.29 -41.36
N GLY A 496 6.77 2.08 -41.04
CA GLY A 496 7.58 3.08 -40.35
C GLY A 496 7.24 3.27 -38.87
N GLU A 497 6.77 2.22 -38.18
CA GLU A 497 6.42 2.23 -36.76
C GLU A 497 7.42 3.01 -35.88
N THR A 498 6.90 4.00 -35.16
CA THR A 498 7.66 4.79 -34.19
C THR A 498 7.80 4.07 -32.85
N ALA A 499 8.79 4.47 -32.05
CA ALA A 499 8.97 3.93 -30.69
C ALA A 499 7.73 4.14 -29.80
N ALA A 500 7.02 5.26 -29.94
CA ALA A 500 5.81 5.57 -29.19
C ALA A 500 4.64 4.64 -29.59
N GLN A 501 4.47 4.36 -30.88
CA GLN A 501 3.48 3.40 -31.37
C GLN A 501 3.80 1.99 -30.85
N ARG A 502 5.07 1.56 -30.93
CA ARG A 502 5.50 0.26 -30.40
C ARG A 502 5.27 0.16 -28.88
N ALA A 503 5.54 1.23 -28.12
CA ALA A 503 5.27 1.27 -26.69
C ALA A 503 3.77 1.18 -26.37
N ARG A 504 2.92 1.88 -27.14
CA ARG A 504 1.46 1.77 -27.03
C ARG A 504 0.98 0.34 -27.31
N ALA A 505 1.50 -0.29 -28.36
CA ALA A 505 1.22 -1.69 -28.67
C ALA A 505 1.65 -2.63 -27.55
N TYR A 506 2.81 -2.39 -26.93
CA TYR A 506 3.26 -3.16 -25.76
C TYR A 506 2.32 -2.99 -24.56
N ASN A 507 1.87 -1.77 -24.25
CA ASN A 507 0.93 -1.52 -23.16
C ASN A 507 -0.42 -2.23 -23.40
N ARG A 508 -0.92 -2.20 -24.63
CA ARG A 508 -2.11 -2.95 -25.05
C ARG A 508 -1.92 -4.45 -24.86
N PHE A 509 -0.80 -4.98 -25.37
CA PHE A 509 -0.44 -6.39 -25.22
C PHE A 509 -0.44 -6.83 -23.75
N VAL A 510 0.18 -6.06 -22.85
CA VAL A 510 0.24 -6.40 -21.41
C VAL A 510 -1.16 -6.60 -20.83
N ILE A 511 -2.11 -5.72 -21.17
CA ILE A 511 -3.49 -5.81 -20.69
C ILE A 511 -4.22 -6.99 -21.35
N GLU A 512 -4.14 -7.14 -22.67
CA GLU A 512 -4.79 -8.25 -23.38
C GLU A 512 -4.27 -9.62 -22.93
N HIS A 513 -2.97 -9.75 -22.67
CA HIS A 513 -2.38 -11.00 -22.22
C HIS A 513 -2.79 -11.35 -20.80
N SER A 514 -2.92 -10.33 -19.93
CA SER A 514 -3.45 -10.52 -18.57
C SER A 514 -4.93 -10.94 -18.62
N ILE A 515 -5.74 -10.32 -19.48
CA ILE A 515 -7.13 -10.74 -19.72
C ILE A 515 -7.23 -12.22 -20.13
N ARG A 516 -6.35 -12.69 -21.03
CA ARG A 516 -6.34 -14.10 -21.44
C ARG A 516 -6.01 -15.03 -20.27
N ALA A 517 -5.05 -14.65 -19.42
CA ALA A 517 -4.70 -15.40 -18.22
C ALA A 517 -5.87 -15.43 -17.22
N ASP A 518 -6.52 -14.31 -17.00
CA ASP A 518 -7.68 -14.17 -16.12
C ASP A 518 -8.85 -15.04 -16.59
N GLN A 519 -9.14 -15.04 -17.90
CA GLN A 519 -10.15 -15.90 -18.49
C GLN A 519 -9.80 -17.39 -18.40
N ARG A 520 -8.51 -17.75 -18.54
CA ARG A 520 -8.03 -19.13 -18.35
C ARG A 520 -8.21 -19.57 -16.91
N MET A 521 -7.86 -18.72 -15.94
CA MET A 521 -8.09 -18.97 -14.51
C MET A 521 -9.58 -19.11 -14.21
N ALA A 522 -10.42 -18.19 -14.67
CA ALA A 522 -11.87 -18.25 -14.51
C ALA A 522 -12.46 -19.53 -15.10
N GLY A 523 -12.09 -19.88 -16.34
CA GLY A 523 -12.53 -21.11 -17.00
C GLY A 523 -12.13 -22.37 -16.23
N TRP A 524 -10.90 -22.40 -15.69
CA TRP A 524 -10.45 -23.49 -14.81
C TRP A 524 -11.31 -23.59 -13.56
N LEU A 525 -11.55 -22.49 -12.85
CA LEU A 525 -12.38 -22.49 -11.64
C LEU A 525 -13.82 -22.93 -11.93
N ARG A 526 -14.42 -22.47 -13.03
CA ARG A 526 -15.76 -22.91 -13.47
C ARG A 526 -15.79 -24.40 -13.80
N SER A 527 -14.72 -24.95 -14.39
CA SER A 527 -14.61 -26.40 -14.65
C SER A 527 -14.57 -27.27 -13.38
N LEU A 528 -14.21 -26.68 -12.24
CA LEU A 528 -14.27 -27.33 -10.92
C LEU A 528 -15.66 -27.25 -10.26
N GLY A 529 -16.64 -26.61 -10.91
CA GLY A 529 -17.99 -26.40 -10.36
C GLY A 529 -18.14 -25.16 -9.48
N VAL A 530 -17.13 -24.29 -9.41
CA VAL A 530 -17.16 -23.07 -8.57
C VAL A 530 -18.21 -22.10 -9.09
N ARG A 531 -19.16 -21.73 -8.22
CA ARG A 531 -20.23 -20.75 -8.53
C ARG A 531 -20.01 -19.37 -7.91
N ALA A 532 -19.10 -19.24 -6.95
CA ALA A 532 -18.77 -17.95 -6.34
C ALA A 532 -18.33 -16.92 -7.41
N PRO A 533 -18.75 -15.64 -7.30
CA PRO A 533 -18.28 -14.56 -8.15
C PRO A 533 -16.77 -14.39 -8.10
N LEU A 534 -16.17 -14.09 -9.25
CA LEU A 534 -14.73 -13.85 -9.39
C LEU A 534 -14.44 -12.36 -9.59
N THR A 535 -13.34 -11.90 -8.97
CA THR A 535 -12.76 -10.57 -9.21
C THR A 535 -11.24 -10.65 -9.38
N GLY A 536 -10.61 -9.59 -9.84
CA GLY A 536 -9.16 -9.49 -10.02
C GLY A 536 -8.79 -8.12 -10.55
N SER A 537 -7.50 -7.88 -10.84
CA SER A 537 -7.00 -6.51 -11.08
C SER A 537 -7.46 -5.55 -9.96
N ASN A 538 -7.48 -6.04 -8.72
CA ASN A 538 -8.10 -5.39 -7.55
C ASN A 538 -7.21 -4.32 -6.89
N HIS A 539 -6.20 -3.84 -7.60
CA HIS A 539 -5.33 -2.76 -7.14
C HIS A 539 -4.99 -1.82 -8.30
N ARG A 540 -4.74 -0.54 -7.96
CA ARG A 540 -4.33 0.55 -8.86
C ARG A 540 -5.46 1.16 -9.67
N ASN A 541 -5.19 2.37 -10.19
CA ASN A 541 -6.21 3.26 -10.74
C ASN A 541 -5.95 3.65 -12.20
N ALA A 542 -5.17 2.86 -12.93
CA ALA A 542 -4.89 3.12 -14.35
C ALA A 542 -6.13 2.83 -15.22
N GLN A 543 -6.38 3.70 -16.21
CA GLN A 543 -7.50 3.59 -17.15
C GLN A 543 -7.49 2.24 -17.89
N GLY A 544 -6.30 1.75 -18.27
CA GLY A 544 -6.14 0.46 -18.96
C GLY A 544 -6.70 -0.74 -18.19
N LEU A 545 -6.80 -0.68 -16.86
CA LEU A 545 -7.40 -1.76 -16.07
C LEU A 545 -8.92 -1.89 -16.27
N ALA A 546 -9.61 -0.87 -16.80
CA ALA A 546 -11.04 -0.96 -17.12
C ALA A 546 -11.33 -2.06 -18.15
N PHE A 547 -10.39 -2.33 -19.06
CA PHE A 547 -10.49 -3.42 -20.06
C PHE A 547 -10.50 -4.81 -19.42
N ALA A 548 -9.77 -5.00 -18.31
CA ALA A 548 -9.76 -6.26 -17.57
C ALA A 548 -10.94 -6.33 -16.59
N ARG A 549 -11.12 -5.29 -15.77
CA ARG A 549 -12.15 -5.22 -14.72
C ARG A 549 -13.57 -5.49 -15.21
N ARG A 550 -13.90 -5.05 -16.44
CA ARG A 550 -15.21 -5.28 -17.05
C ARG A 550 -15.58 -6.75 -17.30
N LEU A 551 -14.57 -7.64 -17.33
CA LEU A 551 -14.74 -9.05 -17.66
C LEU A 551 -14.93 -9.93 -16.41
N TYR A 552 -14.75 -9.36 -15.22
CA TYR A 552 -15.02 -10.01 -13.95
C TYR A 552 -16.51 -9.94 -13.58
N ASP A 553 -16.94 -10.77 -12.63
CA ASP A 553 -18.32 -10.78 -12.15
C ASP A 553 -18.63 -9.50 -11.36
N TYR A 554 -17.62 -8.95 -10.68
CA TYR A 554 -17.66 -7.65 -10.01
C TYR A 554 -16.29 -6.97 -10.02
N VAL A 555 -16.30 -5.65 -9.86
CA VAL A 555 -15.06 -4.85 -9.80
C VAL A 555 -14.64 -4.67 -8.35
N ASP A 556 -13.36 -4.87 -8.09
CA ASP A 556 -12.73 -4.61 -6.79
C ASP A 556 -11.56 -3.64 -6.93
N ASN A 557 -11.24 -2.90 -5.87
CA ASN A 557 -10.05 -2.05 -5.81
C ASN A 557 -9.57 -1.80 -4.38
N HIS A 558 -8.28 -1.51 -4.21
CA HIS A 558 -7.64 -1.33 -2.91
C HIS A 558 -7.03 0.06 -2.76
N GLN A 559 -7.23 0.69 -1.59
CA GLN A 559 -6.62 1.98 -1.33
C GLN A 559 -6.41 2.36 0.14
N TYR A 560 -5.31 3.04 0.43
CA TYR A 560 -4.88 3.34 1.80
C TYR A 560 -4.57 4.82 1.99
N TRP A 561 -4.90 5.36 3.16
CA TRP A 561 -4.45 6.67 3.63
C TRP A 561 -3.25 6.54 4.56
N ASP A 562 -2.22 7.36 4.30
CA ASP A 562 -0.96 7.42 5.05
C ASP A 562 -0.26 6.06 5.23
N HIS A 563 -0.24 5.26 4.16
CA HIS A 563 0.44 3.97 4.17
C HIS A 563 1.93 4.15 4.49
N PRO A 564 2.49 3.35 5.41
CA PRO A 564 3.85 3.52 5.88
C PRO A 564 4.88 3.33 4.76
N THR A 565 6.00 4.02 4.90
CA THR A 565 7.24 3.72 4.20
C THR A 565 8.26 3.18 5.18
N PHE A 566 9.21 2.38 4.70
CA PHE A 566 10.19 1.71 5.56
C PHE A 566 11.59 2.17 5.17
N PRO A 567 12.16 3.20 5.83
CA PRO A 567 13.51 3.69 5.58
C PRO A 567 14.58 2.59 5.51
N ASN A 568 14.46 1.56 6.36
CA ASN A 568 15.39 0.42 6.38
C ASN A 568 14.94 -0.76 5.48
N GLY A 569 13.85 -0.61 4.73
CA GLY A 569 13.25 -1.65 3.93
C GLY A 569 12.63 -2.79 4.74
N GLY A 570 12.20 -3.85 4.05
CA GLY A 570 11.79 -5.11 4.67
C GLY A 570 10.53 -5.07 5.55
N TRP A 571 9.71 -4.01 5.49
CA TRP A 571 8.53 -3.81 6.33
C TRP A 571 8.86 -3.76 7.85
N ARG A 572 10.03 -3.25 8.23
CA ARG A 572 10.53 -3.17 9.62
C ARG A 572 10.63 -1.73 10.12
N LEU A 573 10.63 -1.56 11.46
CA LEU A 573 10.96 -0.29 12.08
C LEU A 573 12.40 0.18 11.73
N PRO A 574 12.65 1.49 11.68
CA PRO A 574 11.66 2.55 11.80
C PRO A 574 10.77 2.60 10.56
N GLN A 575 9.54 3.08 10.73
CA GLN A 575 8.62 3.34 9.64
C GLN A 575 8.24 4.82 9.63
N ALA A 576 8.00 5.37 8.43
CA ALA A 576 7.69 6.76 8.25
C ALA A 576 6.27 6.98 7.69
N HIS A 577 5.63 8.02 8.22
CA HIS A 577 4.26 8.46 7.99
C HIS A 577 4.24 9.97 7.71
N THR A 578 3.23 10.43 7.01
CA THR A 578 3.11 11.83 6.59
C THR A 578 2.46 12.70 7.66
N GLN A 579 1.60 12.12 8.50
CA GLN A 579 0.81 12.81 9.51
C GLN A 579 -0.13 13.88 8.92
N TYR A 580 -0.55 13.71 7.66
CA TYR A 580 -1.50 14.60 6.98
C TYR A 580 -2.95 14.19 7.22
N SER A 581 -3.82 15.20 7.28
CA SER A 581 -5.29 15.05 7.25
C SER A 581 -5.73 14.54 5.88
N ALA A 582 -6.67 13.59 5.88
CA ALA A 582 -7.30 13.04 4.68
C ALA A 582 -8.36 13.98 4.10
N ILE A 583 -8.90 14.91 4.90
CA ILE A 583 -9.82 15.97 4.47
C ILE A 583 -9.04 17.16 3.94
N SER A 584 -8.10 17.68 4.73
CA SER A 584 -7.34 18.90 4.40
C SER A 584 -6.47 18.66 3.18
N GLY A 585 -6.79 19.35 2.08
CA GLY A 585 -6.24 19.03 0.77
C GLY A 585 -5.26 20.05 0.22
N ALA A 586 -4.77 19.79 -0.99
CA ALA A 586 -4.01 20.81 -1.71
C ALA A 586 -4.88 22.05 -1.91
N GLY A 587 -4.25 23.22 -1.80
CA GLY A 587 -4.90 24.52 -1.78
C GLY A 587 -5.55 24.92 -3.10
N THR A 588 -5.46 24.09 -4.18
CA THR A 588 -6.20 24.03 -5.48
C THR A 588 -6.26 22.60 -6.03
N LEU A 589 -7.26 22.27 -6.88
CA LEU A 589 -7.27 21.01 -7.64
C LEU A 589 -6.07 20.92 -8.60
N ALA A 590 -5.57 22.08 -9.04
CA ALA A 590 -4.36 22.18 -9.86
C ALA A 590 -3.10 21.79 -9.07
N ASP A 591 -3.11 21.95 -7.74
CA ASP A 591 -2.00 21.60 -6.86
C ASP A 591 -1.98 20.13 -6.43
N VAL A 592 -3.02 19.36 -6.75
CA VAL A 592 -3.09 17.92 -6.43
C VAL A 592 -2.18 17.17 -7.40
N PRO A 593 -1.08 16.54 -6.94
CA PRO A 593 -0.23 15.78 -7.84
C PRO A 593 -1.03 14.65 -8.50
N PRO A 594 -0.69 14.26 -9.74
CA PRO A 594 -1.31 13.10 -10.35
C PRO A 594 -1.15 11.88 -9.43
N MET A 595 -2.22 11.08 -9.29
CA MET A 595 -2.33 9.87 -8.45
C MET A 595 -1.35 8.74 -8.84
N ARG A 596 -0.05 9.02 -8.88
CA ARG A 596 0.98 8.12 -9.38
C ARG A 596 1.40 7.10 -8.33
N ARG A 597 1.19 7.39 -7.05
CA ARG A 597 1.25 6.38 -5.98
C ARG A 597 -0.15 5.81 -5.70
N PRO A 598 -0.21 4.49 -5.44
CA PRO A 598 -1.41 3.88 -4.89
C PRO A 598 -1.64 4.49 -3.51
N TYR A 599 -0.69 4.43 -2.57
CA TYR A 599 -1.02 4.55 -1.15
C TYR A 599 -0.60 5.85 -0.40
N GLY A 600 -0.65 7.03 -1.03
CA GLY A 600 -0.53 8.34 -0.34
C GLY A 600 0.37 9.37 -1.06
N PRO A 601 0.58 10.60 -0.53
CA PRO A 601 -0.16 11.38 0.46
C PRO A 601 -0.39 12.86 0.02
N ALA A 602 -0.38 13.18 -1.27
CA ALA A 602 -0.10 14.56 -1.68
C ALA A 602 -1.30 15.50 -1.91
N GLY A 603 -2.52 15.15 -1.47
CA GLY A 603 -3.69 15.95 -1.84
C GLY A 603 -4.84 16.10 -0.85
N GLY A 604 -4.85 15.36 0.27
CA GLY A 604 -6.04 15.25 1.14
C GLY A 604 -7.31 15.06 0.30
N ALA A 605 -8.35 15.82 0.61
CA ALA A 605 -9.57 15.89 -0.19
C ALA A 605 -10.16 14.51 -0.51
N ALA A 606 -10.36 13.72 0.54
CA ALA A 606 -10.95 12.39 0.48
C ALA A 606 -10.20 11.42 -0.46
N PHE A 607 -8.87 11.51 -0.53
CA PHE A 607 -8.06 10.76 -1.50
C PHE A 607 -8.38 9.26 -1.56
N THR A 608 -8.55 8.58 -0.43
CA THR A 608 -8.80 7.14 -0.39
C THR A 608 -10.03 6.74 -1.20
N PRO A 609 -11.25 7.19 -0.89
CA PRO A 609 -12.40 6.91 -1.74
C PRO A 609 -12.30 7.60 -3.11
N ARG A 610 -11.82 8.85 -3.18
CA ARG A 610 -11.76 9.62 -4.44
C ARG A 610 -10.91 8.95 -5.53
N ALA A 611 -9.79 8.36 -5.16
CA ALA A 611 -8.86 7.76 -6.11
C ALA A 611 -9.42 6.48 -6.76
N ILE A 612 -10.31 5.76 -6.07
CA ILE A 612 -10.89 4.51 -6.55
C ILE A 612 -12.26 4.69 -7.23
N MET A 613 -12.99 5.77 -6.96
CA MET A 613 -14.28 6.06 -7.61
C MET A 613 -14.28 5.90 -9.15
N PRO A 614 -13.32 6.46 -9.91
CA PRO A 614 -13.32 6.34 -11.37
C PRO A 614 -13.15 4.91 -11.89
N THR A 615 -12.64 4.02 -11.04
CA THR A 615 -12.30 2.64 -11.40
C THR A 615 -13.50 1.72 -11.42
N ARG A 616 -14.66 2.16 -10.90
CA ARG A 616 -15.94 1.47 -11.07
C ARG A 616 -16.21 1.31 -12.56
N VAL A 617 -16.67 0.13 -12.95
CA VAL A 617 -17.30 -0.10 -14.25
C VAL A 617 -18.79 -0.14 -14.01
N PHE A 618 -19.56 0.74 -14.62
CA PHE A 618 -21.02 0.72 -14.44
C PHE A 618 -21.64 -0.58 -14.99
N GLY A 619 -22.78 -0.99 -14.44
CA GLY A 619 -23.40 -2.27 -14.75
C GLY A 619 -22.72 -3.47 -14.07
N ARG A 620 -21.75 -3.21 -13.18
CA ARG A 620 -21.08 -4.22 -12.34
C ARG A 620 -21.14 -3.80 -10.87
N PRO A 621 -21.33 -4.76 -9.95
CA PRO A 621 -21.15 -4.50 -8.53
C PRO A 621 -19.74 -3.98 -8.27
N PHE A 622 -19.63 -3.05 -7.31
CA PHE A 622 -18.36 -2.45 -6.93
C PHE A 622 -18.03 -2.75 -5.48
N ALA A 623 -16.86 -3.36 -5.28
CA ALA A 623 -16.31 -3.70 -3.99
C ALA A 623 -14.99 -2.96 -3.73
N VAL A 624 -14.66 -2.79 -2.46
CA VAL A 624 -13.35 -2.36 -1.97
C VAL A 624 -12.94 -3.34 -0.90
N THR A 625 -12.21 -4.39 -1.27
CA THR A 625 -11.85 -5.45 -0.32
C THR A 625 -10.60 -5.17 0.50
N GLU A 626 -9.97 -4.00 0.28
CA GLU A 626 -8.97 -3.42 1.17
C GLU A 626 -9.02 -1.89 1.18
N PHE A 627 -9.26 -1.32 2.35
CA PHE A 627 -8.91 0.07 2.64
C PHE A 627 -8.40 0.22 4.07
N ASN A 628 -7.62 1.26 4.36
CA ASN A 628 -7.27 1.62 5.73
C ASN A 628 -6.87 3.09 5.88
N TYR A 629 -7.04 3.62 7.08
CA TYR A 629 -6.47 4.90 7.52
C TYR A 629 -5.41 4.61 8.57
N CYS A 630 -4.14 4.58 8.16
CA CYS A 630 -3.11 3.82 8.87
C CYS A 630 -2.67 4.48 10.19
N ARG A 631 -2.48 3.67 11.24
CA ARG A 631 -1.88 4.10 12.50
C ARG A 631 -0.36 4.29 12.31
N PRO A 632 0.27 5.35 12.87
CA PRO A 632 -0.23 6.30 13.87
C PRO A 632 -0.56 7.68 13.28
N ASN A 633 -1.20 7.76 12.10
CA ASN A 633 -1.64 9.06 11.60
C ASN A 633 -2.63 9.69 12.61
N GLN A 634 -2.33 10.90 13.06
CA GLN A 634 -3.12 11.63 14.07
C GLN A 634 -4.53 12.04 13.58
N TYR A 635 -4.78 11.98 12.27
CA TYR A 635 -6.06 12.28 11.62
C TYR A 635 -6.79 11.02 11.15
N ARG A 636 -6.32 9.81 11.49
CA ARG A 636 -6.92 8.56 10.97
C ARG A 636 -8.41 8.41 11.28
N ALA A 637 -8.88 9.01 12.38
CA ALA A 637 -10.30 9.06 12.74
C ALA A 637 -11.18 9.65 11.63
N GLU A 638 -10.66 10.52 10.76
CA GLU A 638 -11.39 11.06 9.60
C GLU A 638 -11.93 9.96 8.66
N GLY A 639 -11.28 8.79 8.64
CA GLY A 639 -11.74 7.61 7.91
C GLY A 639 -13.13 7.12 8.34
N ALA A 640 -13.52 7.36 9.60
CA ALA A 640 -14.84 7.01 10.16
C ALA A 640 -16.00 7.73 9.46
N VAL A 641 -15.71 8.88 8.83
CA VAL A 641 -16.71 9.67 8.10
C VAL A 641 -16.48 9.55 6.61
N LEU A 642 -15.24 9.71 6.14
CA LEU A 642 -14.90 9.76 4.72
C LEU A 642 -15.31 8.50 3.96
N MET A 643 -14.88 7.33 4.44
CA MET A 643 -15.06 6.09 3.70
C MET A 643 -16.54 5.66 3.64
N PRO A 644 -17.28 5.52 4.77
CA PRO A 644 -18.68 5.11 4.69
C PRO A 644 -19.57 6.14 3.98
N ALA A 645 -19.29 7.44 4.11
CA ALA A 645 -20.08 8.46 3.44
C ALA A 645 -19.93 8.41 1.93
N TYR A 646 -18.70 8.39 1.43
CA TYR A 646 -18.48 8.37 -0.01
C TYR A 646 -18.74 7.01 -0.64
N ALA A 647 -18.55 5.89 0.07
CA ALA A 647 -19.00 4.57 -0.41
C ALA A 647 -20.52 4.52 -0.59
N SER A 648 -21.28 5.10 0.36
CA SER A 648 -22.74 5.16 0.29
C SER A 648 -23.23 6.10 -0.81
N LEU A 649 -22.63 7.30 -0.92
CA LEU A 649 -22.93 8.25 -2.00
C LEU A 649 -22.68 7.62 -3.38
N GLN A 650 -21.58 6.89 -3.52
CA GLN A 650 -21.17 6.23 -4.76
C GLN A 650 -21.93 4.93 -5.05
N ASP A 651 -22.78 4.53 -4.12
CA ASP A 651 -23.65 3.37 -4.21
C ASP A 651 -22.92 2.04 -4.36
N TRP A 652 -21.79 1.89 -3.66
CA TRP A 652 -20.98 0.67 -3.67
C TRP A 652 -21.68 -0.49 -2.96
N ASP A 653 -21.23 -1.72 -3.25
CA ASP A 653 -21.87 -2.95 -2.78
C ASP A 653 -21.08 -3.66 -1.67
N ALA A 654 -19.76 -3.47 -1.58
CA ALA A 654 -18.98 -4.10 -0.52
C ALA A 654 -17.74 -3.30 -0.09
N ILE A 655 -17.45 -3.27 1.21
CA ILE A 655 -16.34 -2.50 1.80
C ILE A 655 -15.64 -3.35 2.87
N TYR A 656 -14.30 -3.45 2.82
CA TYR A 656 -13.53 -4.23 3.78
C TYR A 656 -12.32 -3.47 4.29
N ASN A 657 -12.24 -3.34 5.61
CA ASN A 657 -11.10 -2.70 6.25
C ASN A 657 -9.93 -3.68 6.28
N PHE A 658 -8.78 -3.27 5.75
CA PHE A 658 -7.52 -3.99 5.82
C PHE A 658 -6.73 -3.45 7.02
N GLN A 659 -6.76 -4.09 8.17
CA GLN A 659 -7.27 -5.44 8.44
C GLN A 659 -7.79 -5.51 9.88
N TYR A 660 -8.57 -6.53 10.22
CA TYR A 660 -8.92 -6.76 11.63
C TYR A 660 -7.69 -7.15 12.44
N ALA A 661 -6.97 -8.19 11.98
CA ALA A 661 -5.79 -8.72 12.64
C ALA A 661 -4.85 -9.43 11.64
N SER A 662 -3.56 -9.51 11.98
CA SER A 662 -2.53 -10.26 11.22
C SER A 662 -1.95 -11.46 11.96
N SER A 663 -2.32 -11.63 13.23
CA SER A 663 -1.88 -12.76 14.04
C SER A 663 -3.01 -13.31 14.87
N ARG A 664 -2.90 -14.58 15.28
CA ARG A 664 -3.80 -15.19 16.25
C ARG A 664 -3.92 -14.37 17.53
N GLU A 665 -2.78 -13.89 18.05
CA GLU A 665 -2.73 -13.03 19.24
C GLU A 665 -3.50 -11.73 19.04
N THR A 666 -3.20 -10.99 17.97
CA THR A 666 -3.91 -9.72 17.69
C THR A 666 -5.39 -9.89 17.39
N ALA A 667 -5.79 -11.05 16.84
CA ALA A 667 -7.19 -11.37 16.62
C ALA A 667 -7.95 -11.64 17.92
N LEU A 668 -7.29 -12.22 18.93
CA LEU A 668 -7.95 -12.66 20.17
C LEU A 668 -7.85 -11.62 21.28
N GLU A 669 -6.68 -11.03 21.45
CA GLU A 669 -6.34 -10.16 22.60
C GLU A 669 -6.01 -8.72 22.21
N GLY A 670 -5.92 -8.42 20.90
CA GLY A 670 -5.54 -7.10 20.40
C GLY A 670 -4.03 -6.88 20.47
N GLY A 671 -3.60 -5.64 20.65
CA GLY A 671 -2.17 -5.35 20.84
C GLY A 671 -1.77 -3.93 20.52
N ALA A 672 -0.46 -3.68 20.53
CA ALA A 672 0.13 -2.36 20.37
C ALA A 672 1.07 -2.22 19.17
N ASP A 673 1.33 -3.30 18.41
CA ASP A 673 2.45 -3.37 17.45
C ASP A 673 2.02 -3.48 15.97
N SER A 674 0.85 -2.97 15.62
CA SER A 674 0.35 -3.00 14.23
C SER A 674 0.04 -1.63 13.64
N ARG A 675 0.42 -1.43 12.37
CA ARG A 675 0.03 -0.23 11.59
C ARG A 675 -1.34 -0.35 10.91
N PHE A 676 -1.87 -1.56 10.75
CA PHE A 676 -3.08 -1.85 9.99
C PHE A 676 -4.17 -2.57 10.78
N SER A 677 -3.78 -3.41 11.76
CA SER A 677 -4.72 -4.22 12.53
C SER A 677 -5.59 -3.32 13.41
N ILE A 678 -6.86 -3.18 13.05
CA ILE A 678 -7.79 -2.33 13.81
C ILE A 678 -8.09 -2.94 15.19
N ALA A 679 -7.90 -4.25 15.40
CA ALA A 679 -7.92 -4.85 16.73
C ALA A 679 -6.79 -4.35 17.66
N CYS A 680 -5.80 -3.64 17.12
CA CYS A 680 -4.73 -2.98 17.88
C CYS A 680 -4.97 -1.46 18.02
N ASP A 681 -6.03 -0.91 17.42
CA ASP A 681 -6.24 0.53 17.30
C ASP A 681 -7.68 0.89 17.66
N PRO A 682 -7.96 1.30 18.91
CA PRO A 682 -9.33 1.59 19.35
C PRO A 682 -10.02 2.66 18.49
N VAL A 683 -9.26 3.63 17.96
CA VAL A 683 -9.81 4.69 17.09
C VAL A 683 -10.35 4.09 15.79
N ASN A 684 -9.54 3.29 15.09
CA ASN A 684 -9.95 2.67 13.84
C ASN A 684 -10.97 1.55 14.05
N LEU A 685 -10.94 0.81 15.17
CA LEU A 685 -11.95 -0.21 15.46
C LEU A 685 -13.34 0.41 15.63
N LEU A 686 -13.44 1.51 16.38
CA LEU A 686 -14.71 2.23 16.55
C LEU A 686 -15.15 2.92 15.25
N ALA A 687 -14.21 3.50 14.50
CA ALA A 687 -14.48 4.05 13.17
C ALA A 687 -15.08 3.01 12.22
N ASP A 688 -14.55 1.80 12.25
CA ASP A 688 -14.98 0.72 11.36
C ASP A 688 -16.36 0.16 11.74
N ARG A 689 -16.63 -0.01 13.05
CA ARG A 689 -17.97 -0.39 13.55
C ARG A 689 -19.05 0.63 13.16
N LEU A 690 -18.71 1.92 13.26
CA LEU A 690 -19.59 3.00 12.80
C LEU A 690 -19.83 2.89 11.29
N GLY A 691 -18.78 2.64 10.49
CA GLY A 691 -18.90 2.44 9.05
C GLY A 691 -19.85 1.30 8.69
N ALA A 692 -19.73 0.15 9.36
CA ALA A 692 -20.63 -1.00 9.19
C ALA A 692 -22.09 -0.63 9.45
N LEU A 693 -22.36 0.08 10.55
CA LEU A 693 -23.70 0.53 10.91
C LEU A 693 -24.33 1.44 9.83
N LEU A 694 -23.58 2.45 9.37
CA LEU A 694 -24.09 3.43 8.41
C LEU A 694 -24.34 2.82 7.03
N PHE A 695 -23.38 2.04 6.54
CA PHE A 695 -23.38 1.50 5.18
C PHE A 695 -24.44 0.39 5.02
N LEU A 696 -24.51 -0.54 5.97
CA LEU A 696 -25.44 -1.67 5.89
C LEU A 696 -26.90 -1.27 6.11
N ARG A 697 -27.17 -0.18 6.85
CA ARG A 697 -28.53 0.38 6.96
C ARG A 697 -28.92 1.28 5.80
N GLY A 698 -27.95 1.76 5.03
CA GLY A 698 -28.18 2.74 3.97
C GLY A 698 -28.59 4.11 4.51
N ASP A 699 -27.98 4.55 5.61
CA ASP A 699 -28.30 5.84 6.25
C ASP A 699 -28.08 7.03 5.31
N ILE A 700 -27.05 6.94 4.46
CA ILE A 700 -26.65 7.94 3.49
C ILE A 700 -27.18 7.49 2.14
N SER A 701 -27.92 8.38 1.48
CA SER A 701 -28.54 8.11 0.19
C SER A 701 -27.49 8.09 -0.93
N PRO A 702 -27.59 7.16 -1.89
CA PRO A 702 -26.88 7.25 -3.16
C PRO A 702 -27.10 8.61 -3.83
N ALA A 703 -26.09 9.10 -4.53
CA ALA A 703 -26.22 10.31 -5.34
C ALA A 703 -27.27 10.10 -6.44
N GLN A 704 -28.03 11.15 -6.74
CA GLN A 704 -29.09 11.11 -7.75
C GLN A 704 -28.50 11.03 -9.15
N GLY A 705 -27.42 11.78 -9.41
CA GLY A 705 -26.72 11.76 -10.67
C GLY A 705 -25.70 10.62 -10.78
N ALA A 706 -25.27 10.38 -12.02
CA ALA A 706 -24.16 9.49 -12.34
C ALA A 706 -23.42 9.99 -13.58
N VAL A 707 -22.09 9.95 -13.57
CA VAL A 707 -21.23 10.33 -14.71
C VAL A 707 -20.27 9.21 -15.06
N SER A 708 -20.19 8.83 -16.33
CA SER A 708 -19.28 7.79 -16.82
C SER A 708 -18.17 8.35 -17.71
N TYR A 709 -16.92 8.00 -17.40
CA TYR A 709 -15.76 8.30 -18.24
C TYR A 709 -15.59 7.22 -19.31
N GLU A 710 -15.56 7.64 -20.58
CA GLU A 710 -15.26 6.76 -21.70
C GLU A 710 -13.76 6.48 -21.77
N VAL A 711 -13.38 5.22 -21.61
CA VAL A 711 -11.99 4.78 -21.71
C VAL A 711 -11.72 4.28 -23.13
N THR A 712 -10.92 5.04 -23.88
CA THR A 712 -10.49 4.66 -25.23
C THR A 712 -9.16 3.88 -25.19
N ALA A 713 -8.96 2.95 -26.12
CA ALA A 713 -7.70 2.21 -26.23
C ALA A 713 -6.52 3.14 -26.57
N GLU A 714 -6.77 4.19 -27.37
CA GLU A 714 -5.77 5.19 -27.72
C GLU A 714 -5.21 5.90 -26.49
N ASP A 715 -6.08 6.40 -25.61
CA ASP A 715 -5.65 7.13 -24.41
C ASP A 715 -5.12 6.18 -23.34
N ALA A 716 -5.85 5.10 -23.07
CA ALA A 716 -5.54 4.18 -21.98
C ALA A 716 -4.18 3.49 -22.15
N PHE A 717 -3.78 3.19 -23.39
CA PHE A 717 -2.51 2.52 -23.68
C PHE A 717 -1.38 3.48 -24.04
N SER A 718 -1.63 4.80 -24.07
CA SER A 718 -0.58 5.81 -24.27
C SER A 718 0.50 5.79 -23.17
N ASP A 719 0.10 5.40 -21.95
CA ASP A 719 0.97 5.18 -20.78
C ASP A 719 0.35 4.02 -19.97
N ALA A 720 1.14 2.99 -19.64
CA ALA A 720 0.65 1.84 -18.87
C ALA A 720 0.06 2.23 -17.51
N GLY A 721 0.50 3.36 -16.94
CA GLY A 721 -0.01 3.94 -15.71
C GLY A 721 -0.94 5.14 -15.92
N LYS A 722 -1.54 5.33 -17.11
CA LYS A 722 -2.43 6.47 -17.41
C LYS A 722 -3.58 6.53 -16.40
N LEU A 723 -3.67 7.63 -15.65
CA LEU A 723 -4.69 7.83 -14.62
C LEU A 723 -5.90 8.59 -15.15
N PHE A 724 -7.03 8.47 -14.46
CA PHE A 724 -8.18 9.35 -14.68
C PHE A 724 -7.86 10.81 -14.29
N PRO A 725 -8.41 11.81 -15.01
CA PRO A 725 -8.15 13.22 -14.70
C PRO A 725 -8.62 13.60 -13.29
N ASN A 726 -7.85 14.43 -12.59
CA ASN A 726 -8.22 14.92 -11.25
C ASN A 726 -9.62 15.55 -11.22
N PRO A 727 -10.00 16.50 -12.10
CA PRO A 727 -11.34 17.09 -12.07
C PRO A 727 -12.46 16.05 -12.11
N PHE A 728 -12.28 14.96 -12.88
CA PHE A 728 -13.24 13.87 -12.91
C PHE A 728 -13.36 13.15 -11.57
N THR A 729 -12.23 12.88 -10.90
CA THR A 729 -12.26 12.24 -9.57
C THR A 729 -12.95 13.10 -8.52
N PHE A 730 -12.76 14.42 -8.56
CA PHE A 730 -13.41 15.36 -7.64
C PHE A 730 -14.92 15.48 -7.86
N GLN A 731 -15.40 15.24 -9.09
CA GLN A 731 -16.83 15.12 -9.36
C GLN A 731 -17.49 14.01 -8.53
N GLY A 732 -16.73 12.97 -8.17
CA GLY A 732 -17.15 11.88 -7.29
C GLY A 732 -17.46 12.30 -5.85
N LEU A 733 -17.05 13.50 -5.44
CA LEU A 733 -17.42 14.05 -4.14
C LEU A 733 -18.82 14.69 -4.15
N ILE A 734 -19.40 14.90 -5.35
CA ILE A 734 -20.70 15.53 -5.57
C ILE A 734 -21.73 14.49 -6.00
N THR A 735 -21.38 13.64 -6.97
CA THR A 735 -22.31 12.69 -7.60
C THR A 735 -21.63 11.35 -7.89
N ARG A 736 -22.35 10.32 -8.35
CA ARG A 736 -21.74 9.02 -8.67
C ARG A 736 -20.82 9.14 -9.89
N ILE A 737 -19.62 8.55 -9.83
CA ILE A 737 -18.72 8.49 -10.99
C ILE A 737 -18.16 7.08 -11.24
N GLY A 738 -17.94 6.74 -12.50
CA GLY A 738 -17.33 5.47 -12.91
C GLY A 738 -16.84 5.54 -14.34
N SER A 739 -16.59 4.40 -14.96
CA SER A 739 -16.05 4.30 -16.31
C SER A 739 -16.77 3.25 -17.13
N HIS A 740 -16.58 3.33 -18.44
CA HIS A 740 -16.93 2.31 -19.41
C HIS A 740 -15.87 2.27 -20.51
N VAL A 741 -15.76 1.15 -21.22
CA VAL A 741 -14.78 0.98 -22.29
C VAL A 741 -15.44 1.28 -23.64
N ALA A 742 -14.82 2.18 -24.41
CA ALA A 742 -15.31 2.57 -25.73
C ALA A 742 -15.44 1.37 -26.67
N GLY A 743 -16.51 1.32 -27.46
CA GLY A 743 -16.74 0.26 -28.45
C GLY A 743 -17.06 -1.13 -27.87
N THR A 744 -17.37 -1.23 -26.57
CA THR A 744 -17.82 -2.47 -25.94
C THR A 744 -19.33 -2.46 -25.69
N PRO A 745 -19.98 -3.63 -25.53
CA PRO A 745 -21.43 -3.70 -25.29
C PRO A 745 -21.90 -2.97 -24.03
N ASP A 746 -21.03 -2.71 -23.06
CA ASP A 746 -21.43 -2.08 -21.78
C ASP A 746 -21.81 -0.61 -21.96
N GLY A 747 -21.31 0.07 -23.01
CA GLY A 747 -21.70 1.42 -23.38
C GLY A 747 -21.76 2.43 -22.22
N VAL A 748 -22.51 3.52 -22.41
CA VAL A 748 -22.94 4.37 -21.30
C VAL A 748 -24.29 3.81 -20.83
N PRO A 749 -24.43 3.38 -19.57
CA PRO A 749 -25.70 2.88 -19.06
C PRO A 749 -26.80 3.93 -19.09
N ASP A 750 -28.05 3.49 -19.16
CA ASP A 750 -29.22 4.36 -19.12
C ASP A 750 -29.23 5.22 -17.83
N GLY A 751 -29.56 6.50 -17.99
CA GLY A 751 -29.57 7.46 -16.89
C GLY A 751 -28.18 7.94 -16.42
N VAL A 752 -27.10 7.47 -17.05
CA VAL A 752 -25.72 7.92 -16.74
C VAL A 752 -25.25 8.94 -17.78
N VAL A 753 -24.70 10.06 -17.32
CA VAL A 753 -24.22 11.14 -18.19
C VAL A 753 -22.79 10.84 -18.67
N PRO A 754 -22.49 10.96 -19.98
CA PRO A 754 -21.11 10.87 -20.47
C PRO A 754 -20.25 12.00 -19.90
N HIS A 755 -19.03 11.70 -19.46
CA HIS A 755 -18.07 12.67 -18.91
C HIS A 755 -17.86 13.90 -19.83
N ALA A 756 -17.80 13.69 -21.15
CA ALA A 756 -17.64 14.75 -22.13
C ALA A 756 -18.77 15.80 -22.12
N LYS A 757 -19.93 15.48 -21.52
CA LYS A 757 -21.09 16.36 -21.38
C LYS A 757 -21.32 16.85 -19.95
N ALA A 758 -20.49 16.41 -18.99
CA ALA A 758 -20.65 16.76 -17.59
C ALA A 758 -19.94 18.08 -17.26
N ALA A 759 -20.57 18.92 -16.44
CA ALA A 759 -19.88 20.04 -15.81
C ALA A 759 -18.86 19.49 -14.80
N LEU A 760 -17.62 19.94 -14.90
CA LEU A 760 -16.55 19.51 -13.99
C LEU A 760 -16.31 20.54 -12.89
N PRO A 761 -15.82 20.12 -11.71
CA PRO A 761 -15.44 21.02 -10.65
C PRO A 761 -14.36 22.00 -11.11
N SER A 762 -14.47 23.27 -10.71
CA SER A 762 -13.44 24.27 -11.00
C SER A 762 -12.11 23.89 -10.36
N HIS A 763 -11.00 24.20 -11.04
CA HIS A 763 -9.67 23.96 -10.48
C HIS A 763 -9.44 24.66 -9.13
N GLU A 764 -10.20 25.71 -8.83
CA GLU A 764 -10.12 26.47 -7.57
C GLU A 764 -11.09 25.96 -6.49
N GLN A 765 -11.95 24.98 -6.78
CA GLN A 765 -13.01 24.56 -5.87
C GLN A 765 -12.49 23.85 -4.61
N ARG A 766 -12.87 24.35 -3.43
CA ARG A 766 -12.53 23.78 -2.10
C ARG A 766 -13.70 23.18 -1.35
N HIS A 767 -14.90 23.51 -1.78
CA HIS A 767 -16.14 23.15 -1.12
C HIS A 767 -16.92 22.19 -2.03
N PHE A 768 -17.25 21.03 -1.49
CA PHE A 768 -17.96 19.97 -2.19
C PHE A 768 -19.18 19.58 -1.37
N THR A 769 -20.36 19.81 -1.93
CA THR A 769 -21.62 19.35 -1.37
C THR A 769 -22.18 18.27 -2.30
N SER A 770 -22.56 17.12 -1.75
CA SER A 770 -23.20 16.04 -2.53
C SER A 770 -24.51 16.51 -3.15
N ASP A 771 -24.91 15.94 -4.28
CA ASP A 771 -26.20 16.26 -4.94
C ASP A 771 -27.44 15.91 -4.07
N THR A 772 -27.29 15.04 -3.07
CA THR A 772 -28.30 14.76 -2.05
C THR A 772 -28.39 15.81 -0.95
N GLY A 773 -27.39 16.72 -0.86
CA GLY A 773 -27.21 17.67 0.23
C GLY A 773 -26.80 17.05 1.58
N GLN A 774 -26.55 15.74 1.64
CA GLN A 774 -26.25 15.04 2.90
C GLN A 774 -24.77 15.15 3.31
N ILE A 775 -23.84 15.30 2.36
CA ILE A 775 -22.39 15.40 2.61
C ILE A 775 -21.92 16.79 2.22
N ASP A 776 -21.14 17.42 3.11
CA ASP A 776 -20.61 18.76 2.93
C ASP A 776 -19.15 18.81 3.40
N MET A 777 -18.21 18.95 2.46
CA MET A 777 -16.77 18.90 2.73
C MET A 777 -16.08 20.19 2.29
N ARG A 778 -15.22 20.73 3.16
CA ARG A 778 -14.38 21.89 2.88
C ARG A 778 -12.91 21.55 3.09
N THR A 779 -12.16 21.45 1.99
CA THR A 779 -10.75 21.04 2.01
C THR A 779 -9.83 22.17 2.49
N ASP A 780 -10.27 23.43 2.37
CA ASP A 780 -9.60 24.62 2.88
C ASP A 780 -9.74 24.76 4.40
N ALA A 781 -10.92 24.43 4.93
CA ALA A 781 -11.21 24.46 6.37
C ALA A 781 -10.83 23.15 7.08
N GLY A 782 -10.58 22.07 6.34
CA GLY A 782 -10.33 20.75 6.92
C GLY A 782 -11.57 20.14 7.58
N THR A 783 -12.77 20.52 7.12
CA THR A 783 -14.04 20.08 7.72
C THR A 783 -14.83 19.17 6.80
N LEU A 784 -15.56 18.25 7.40
CA LEU A 784 -16.54 17.38 6.74
C LEU A 784 -17.72 17.20 7.68
N ARG A 785 -18.95 17.39 7.18
CA ARG A 785 -20.17 16.99 7.87
C ARG A 785 -21.03 16.09 6.99
N VAL A 786 -21.71 15.14 7.63
CA VAL A 786 -22.71 14.29 7.02
C VAL A 786 -23.98 14.38 7.85
N VAL A 787 -25.10 14.75 7.23
CA VAL A 787 -26.37 15.01 7.93
C VAL A 787 -27.50 14.23 7.28
N THR A 788 -27.95 13.19 7.95
CA THR A 788 -29.06 12.31 7.54
C THR A 788 -30.15 12.30 8.62
N PRO A 789 -31.36 11.78 8.35
CA PRO A 789 -32.38 11.66 9.40
C PRO A 789 -31.93 10.82 10.60
N ARG A 790 -31.12 9.78 10.40
CA ARG A 790 -30.75 8.80 11.44
C ARG A 790 -29.36 8.97 12.02
N SER A 791 -28.50 9.72 11.33
CA SER A 791 -27.09 9.86 11.67
C SER A 791 -26.53 11.22 11.28
N GLU A 792 -25.76 11.82 12.18
CA GLU A 792 -24.96 13.02 11.95
C GLU A 792 -23.50 12.75 12.28
N LEU A 793 -22.61 13.08 11.34
CA LEU A 793 -21.17 12.88 11.47
C LEU A 793 -20.42 14.15 11.18
N TYR A 794 -19.34 14.37 11.92
CA TYR A 794 -18.55 15.58 11.87
C TYR A 794 -17.08 15.22 11.99
N ALA A 795 -16.25 15.77 11.11
CA ALA A 795 -14.80 15.79 11.24
C ALA A 795 -14.34 17.24 11.12
N LEU A 796 -13.56 17.70 12.09
CA LEU A 796 -13.20 19.09 12.21
C LEU A 796 -11.85 19.29 12.93
N PRO A 797 -11.06 20.31 12.54
CA PRO A 797 -9.88 20.70 13.28
C PRO A 797 -10.26 21.35 14.62
N ALA A 798 -9.29 21.42 15.54
CA ALA A 798 -9.46 22.10 16.82
C ALA A 798 -9.96 23.54 16.63
N GLY A 799 -10.95 23.94 17.43
CA GLY A 799 -11.54 25.28 17.45
C GLY A 799 -12.62 25.52 16.38
N ALA A 800 -12.79 24.63 15.42
CA ALA A 800 -13.89 24.72 14.46
C ALA A 800 -15.23 24.37 15.11
N VAL A 801 -16.32 24.85 14.49
CA VAL A 801 -17.70 24.53 14.86
C VAL A 801 -18.42 24.04 13.61
N LEU A 802 -19.15 22.94 13.74
CA LEU A 802 -20.04 22.43 12.70
C LEU A 802 -21.43 22.22 13.27
N GLU A 803 -22.44 22.49 12.45
CA GLU A 803 -23.85 22.36 12.81
C GLU A 803 -24.55 21.39 11.85
N GLY A 804 -25.35 20.50 12.41
CA GLY A 804 -26.33 19.68 11.69
C GLY A 804 -27.76 20.11 12.00
N ARG A 805 -28.70 19.19 11.79
CA ARG A 805 -30.12 19.38 12.11
C ARG A 805 -30.42 19.01 13.58
N PHE A 806 -29.65 18.10 14.16
CA PHE A 806 -29.85 17.57 15.51
C PHE A 806 -28.82 18.12 16.50
N ALA A 807 -27.54 18.21 16.12
CA ALA A 807 -26.48 18.66 17.02
C ALA A 807 -25.61 19.79 16.44
N SER A 808 -24.98 20.55 17.33
CA SER A 808 -23.85 21.43 17.06
C SER A 808 -22.62 20.87 17.78
N VAL A 809 -21.48 20.83 17.11
CA VAL A 809 -20.24 20.24 17.64
C VAL A 809 -19.07 21.22 17.54
N LYS A 810 -18.22 21.21 18.58
CA LYS A 810 -16.97 21.95 18.67
C LYS A 810 -15.92 21.04 19.30
N THR A 811 -14.70 21.06 18.77
CA THR A 811 -13.54 20.42 19.41
C THR A 811 -12.57 21.48 19.91
N GLU A 812 -11.87 21.21 21.00
CA GLU A 812 -10.80 22.08 21.53
C GLU A 812 -9.54 21.24 21.76
N GLY A 813 -8.36 21.87 21.64
CA GLY A 813 -7.06 21.23 21.87
C GLY A 813 -6.57 20.29 20.75
N ALA A 814 -7.46 19.53 20.10
CA ALA A 814 -7.12 18.58 19.05
C ALA A 814 -8.19 18.49 17.94
N PRO A 815 -7.83 18.05 16.71
CA PRO A 815 -8.82 17.63 15.73
C PRO A 815 -9.65 16.48 16.28
N GLY A 816 -10.90 16.37 15.85
CA GLY A 816 -11.78 15.30 16.30
C GLY A 816 -12.82 14.90 15.27
N VAL A 817 -13.35 13.70 15.47
CA VAL A 817 -14.49 13.15 14.75
C VAL A 817 -15.59 12.84 15.75
N ILE A 818 -16.78 13.41 15.52
CA ILE A 818 -17.97 13.16 16.32
C ILE A 818 -19.01 12.49 15.43
N ALA A 819 -19.60 11.40 15.90
CA ALA A 819 -20.70 10.74 15.22
C ALA A 819 -21.86 10.49 16.20
N ILE A 820 -23.07 10.76 15.75
CA ILE A 820 -24.31 10.54 16.49
C ILE A 820 -25.22 9.70 15.59
N ALA A 821 -25.60 8.51 16.05
CA ALA A 821 -26.45 7.60 15.27
C ALA A 821 -27.58 7.02 16.13
N SER A 822 -28.79 7.01 15.58
CA SER A 822 -29.92 6.25 16.13
C SER A 822 -29.63 4.76 16.07
N LEU A 823 -29.93 3.99 17.11
CA LEU A 823 -29.78 2.54 17.16
C LEU A 823 -31.12 1.78 17.10
N ASP A 824 -32.22 2.45 16.80
CA ASP A 824 -33.52 1.78 16.69
C ASP A 824 -33.57 0.85 15.47
N THR A 825 -33.71 -0.47 15.69
CA THR A 825 -33.67 -1.49 14.62
C THR A 825 -35.05 -1.86 14.09
N ASP A 826 -36.01 -2.14 14.98
CA ASP A 826 -37.32 -2.69 14.61
C ASP A 826 -38.30 -1.62 14.10
N SER A 827 -38.02 -0.36 14.43
CA SER A 827 -38.73 0.81 13.93
C SER A 827 -37.72 1.92 13.74
N PRO A 828 -37.11 2.03 12.54
CA PRO A 828 -36.14 3.08 12.23
C PRO A 828 -36.67 4.48 12.57
N ARG A 829 -36.07 5.13 13.57
CA ARG A 829 -36.43 6.49 13.99
C ARG A 829 -35.35 7.51 13.62
N PRO A 830 -35.73 8.73 13.25
CA PRO A 830 -34.78 9.83 13.14
C PRO A 830 -34.16 10.16 14.50
N LEU A 831 -33.02 10.86 14.50
CA LEU A 831 -32.29 11.23 15.72
C LEU A 831 -33.18 11.97 16.74
N SER A 832 -34.07 12.85 16.27
CA SER A 832 -35.00 13.63 17.11
C SER A 832 -36.03 12.79 17.87
N GLU A 833 -36.29 11.56 17.43
CA GLU A 833 -37.29 10.65 18.02
C GLU A 833 -36.68 9.40 18.64
N SER A 834 -35.38 9.17 18.40
CA SER A 834 -34.68 8.00 18.89
C SER A 834 -34.45 8.10 20.40
N ARG A 835 -34.64 6.98 21.11
CA ARG A 835 -34.34 6.87 22.54
C ARG A 835 -33.03 6.12 22.82
N ARG A 836 -32.37 5.63 21.78
CA ARG A 836 -31.12 4.87 21.84
C ARG A 836 -30.15 5.46 20.85
N LEU A 837 -29.27 6.34 21.34
CA LEU A 837 -28.26 7.00 20.52
C LEU A 837 -26.88 6.42 20.83
N LEU A 838 -26.12 6.13 19.77
CA LEU A 838 -24.67 6.00 19.84
C LEU A 838 -24.05 7.37 19.63
N VAL A 839 -23.17 7.78 20.54
CA VAL A 839 -22.31 8.96 20.37
C VAL A 839 -20.86 8.50 20.42
N LEU A 840 -20.11 8.78 19.37
CA LEU A 840 -18.66 8.55 19.30
C LEU A 840 -17.93 9.88 19.24
N HIS A 841 -16.86 10.00 20.01
CA HIS A 841 -15.89 11.09 19.95
C HIS A 841 -14.50 10.46 19.78
N LEU A 842 -13.95 10.59 18.57
CA LEU A 842 -12.70 9.97 18.16
C LEU A 842 -11.67 11.07 17.90
N THR A 843 -10.55 11.04 18.63
CA THR A 843 -9.41 11.94 18.44
C THR A 843 -8.18 11.12 18.05
N ASP A 844 -7.27 10.87 19.00
CA ASP A 844 -6.05 10.09 18.82
C ASP A 844 -5.86 9.14 20.01
N ALA A 845 -5.22 8.01 19.74
CA ALA A 845 -4.85 6.99 20.72
C ALA A 845 -3.53 6.36 20.27
N LEU A 846 -2.54 6.31 21.16
CA LEU A 846 -1.22 5.75 20.87
C LEU A 846 -0.82 4.81 22.01
N PRO A 847 -0.11 3.71 21.72
CA PRO A 847 0.37 2.82 22.77
C PRO A 847 1.32 3.54 23.74
N THR A 848 1.30 3.11 25.00
CA THR A 848 2.20 3.68 26.01
C THR A 848 3.63 3.25 25.69
N GLY A 849 4.59 4.16 25.80
CA GLY A 849 5.98 3.87 25.45
C GLY A 849 6.28 3.87 23.95
N MET A 850 5.29 4.10 23.08
CA MET A 850 5.52 4.31 21.65
C MET A 850 6.52 5.46 21.46
N THR A 851 7.57 5.23 20.68
CA THR A 851 8.67 6.19 20.55
C THR A 851 8.73 6.71 19.12
N PHE A 852 8.74 8.03 18.98
CA PHE A 852 8.97 8.73 17.72
C PHE A 852 10.34 9.38 17.71
N SER A 853 10.91 9.58 16.52
CA SER A 853 12.20 10.27 16.37
C SER A 853 12.15 11.71 16.92
N ASP A 854 10.98 12.35 16.86
CA ASP A 854 10.72 13.71 17.35
C ASP A 854 9.20 13.98 17.47
N SER A 855 8.84 15.20 17.90
CA SER A 855 7.46 15.64 18.11
C SER A 855 6.59 15.72 16.84
N SER A 856 7.17 15.63 15.63
CA SER A 856 6.39 15.58 14.39
C SER A 856 5.65 14.26 14.19
N ARG A 857 6.02 13.19 14.94
CA ARG A 857 5.45 11.84 14.84
C ARG A 857 5.52 11.20 13.44
N ARG A 858 6.36 11.73 12.56
CA ARG A 858 6.52 11.23 11.19
C ARG A 858 7.34 9.96 11.09
N ARG A 859 8.10 9.61 12.12
CA ARG A 859 8.93 8.40 12.13
C ARG A 859 8.79 7.69 13.46
N VAL A 860 8.31 6.45 13.41
CA VAL A 860 8.14 5.55 14.55
C VAL A 860 9.43 4.75 14.71
N GLU A 861 10.03 4.82 15.89
CA GLU A 861 11.23 4.07 16.27
C GLU A 861 10.88 2.80 17.07
N ALA A 862 9.81 2.86 17.88
CA ALA A 862 9.31 1.72 18.66
C ALA A 862 7.79 1.83 18.85
N TRP A 863 7.10 0.68 18.95
CA TRP A 863 5.64 0.63 19.06
C TRP A 863 5.09 0.89 20.46
N GLY A 864 5.85 0.63 21.53
CA GLY A 864 5.32 0.66 22.90
C GLY A 864 4.54 -0.60 23.26
N CYS A 865 3.70 -0.49 24.29
CA CYS A 865 2.85 -1.55 24.85
C CYS A 865 1.38 -1.12 24.98
#